data_AF-A0A7V8YDB9-F1
#
_entry.id   AF-A0A7V8YDB9-F1
#
_cell.length_a   1.000
_cell.length_b   1.000
_cell.length_c   1.000
_cell.angle_alpha   90.00
_cell.angle_beta   90.00
_cell.angle_gamma   90.00
#
_symmetry.space_group_name_H-M   'P 1'
#
loop_
_entity.id
_entity.type
_entity.pdbx_description
1 polymer ?
#
loop_
_entity_poly.entity_id
_entity_poly.type
_entity_poly.pdbx_seq_one_letter_code
_entity_poly.pdbx_strand_id
1 'polypeptide(L)'
;MQSDDLAQLVPSADLELLRAHRFDPARFRSFQQAVASGSLHPASSLYRGRIDAPAPGDVEALPARDSEAGRALLRRGEAALTRGSVAAVVLAGGMATRFQGVPGIVLAPGEQVVKGTVEVLEGRSFIQLKLDDVRAVGRRYGKPVPFCVMGSFATLPGRNGLRRHLEDSGEMGDDVLLFSQSISVRLTPQGGVFGASDGGALPPESYTTPGHGDFFVALRDSGMLDALRARGIETLLFSNVDNLGATVDPLLHGHFLRLREERGIAMLAETVQRVPEDGAKVGVVVRADGLLRILEGFRIPDTVDQSALVDASINTFTFALAALDRDIPLDLHAVEKKVSGRGAIQGETVTCEATGSVDADGRPVLPFAAVRVPREGSLGNFFEGRFYPVKKPEDLDRVRLLLRVERLAVAARDLKPGATGEARYFWVPGRINVIGEHTDYNDGLVLPAAVDKGIVALARPRGDGERVLQSLQAPDGDWSRYAEAVVQALGERGVQPTGFDLVLTSDLPSGSGMSSSAAVCLAVACAATMDAPLSPADLARVAQRAEHLVGVQVGIMDQWAIAHGVKGHALRLDCRSLTTTPVPLALGDFALVVADTGKRRELSSSAYNTRREECAEAARRLGRQTLREVLVEELGGLPEPLRSRATHVVEENARVDRAVAALQNGDLVALGKLFDASHASLRDRFEVSSPELDALVDAICTAGGSDTLGARMMGGGFGGCTLSLVRRDALARVFREAGSIYEKKSGIRATFWTVEIGRGLHQILA
;
A
#
# COMPACT_ATOMS: atom_id res chain seq x y z
N MET A 1 32.76 -9.96 -30.95
CA MET A 1 32.19 -9.24 -32.11
C MET A 1 32.65 -7.79 -32.06
N GLN A 2 33.16 -7.25 -33.17
CA GLN A 2 33.79 -5.92 -33.25
C GLN A 2 32.77 -4.78 -33.28
N SER A 3 33.21 -3.54 -33.06
CA SER A 3 32.42 -2.30 -33.02
C SER A 3 31.53 -2.05 -34.25
N ASP A 4 31.88 -2.65 -35.38
CA ASP A 4 31.36 -2.27 -36.70
C ASP A 4 30.03 -2.98 -37.04
N ASP A 5 29.71 -4.12 -36.42
CA ASP A 5 28.43 -4.83 -36.60
C ASP A 5 27.23 -4.12 -35.96
N LEU A 6 27.49 -3.36 -34.90
CA LEU A 6 26.49 -2.65 -34.11
C LEU A 6 26.01 -1.37 -34.81
N ALA A 7 26.94 -0.65 -35.46
CA ALA A 7 26.64 0.56 -36.23
C ALA A 7 25.78 0.30 -37.47
N GLN A 8 25.67 -0.96 -37.90
CA GLN A 8 24.79 -1.39 -38.99
C GLN A 8 23.36 -1.72 -38.53
N LEU A 9 23.15 -1.92 -37.22
CA LEU A 9 21.86 -2.37 -36.66
C LEU A 9 21.04 -1.23 -36.04
N VAL A 10 21.71 -0.18 -35.57
CA VAL A 10 21.13 0.96 -34.85
C VAL A 10 21.91 2.24 -35.12
N PRO A 11 21.32 3.44 -34.93
CA PRO A 11 22.04 4.70 -35.13
C PRO A 11 23.30 4.82 -34.24
N SER A 12 24.33 5.48 -34.75
CA SER A 12 25.63 5.64 -34.07
C SER A 12 25.52 6.36 -32.73
N ALA A 13 24.57 7.29 -32.60
CA ALA A 13 24.31 8.06 -31.39
C ALA A 13 23.88 7.19 -30.18
N ASP A 14 23.39 5.97 -30.42
CA ASP A 14 22.83 5.10 -29.37
C ASP A 14 23.80 4.01 -28.90
N LEU A 15 24.95 3.86 -29.57
CA LEU A 15 25.91 2.77 -29.32
C LEU A 15 26.49 2.78 -27.91
N GLU A 16 26.70 3.97 -27.32
CA GLU A 16 27.24 4.09 -25.96
C GLU A 16 26.24 3.54 -24.93
N LEU A 17 24.96 3.95 -25.01
CA LEU A 17 23.90 3.47 -24.13
C LEU A 17 23.72 1.95 -24.25
N LEU A 18 23.68 1.43 -25.48
CA LEU A 18 23.49 0.01 -25.74
C LEU A 18 24.64 -0.85 -25.18
N ARG A 19 25.88 -0.38 -25.32
CA ARG A 19 27.06 -1.05 -24.73
C ARG A 19 27.03 -0.99 -23.20
N ALA A 20 26.71 0.18 -22.63
CA ALA A 20 26.65 0.36 -21.18
C ALA A 20 25.64 -0.57 -20.50
N HIS A 21 24.59 -0.99 -21.24
CA HIS A 21 23.55 -1.88 -20.75
C HIS A 21 23.53 -3.26 -21.42
N ARG A 22 24.70 -3.76 -21.89
CA ARG A 22 24.90 -5.14 -22.38
C ARG A 22 23.90 -5.57 -23.45
N PHE A 23 23.65 -4.72 -24.45
CA PHE A 23 22.89 -5.10 -25.62
C PHE A 23 23.53 -6.29 -26.35
N ASP A 24 22.74 -7.29 -26.73
CA ASP A 24 23.17 -8.44 -27.52
C ASP A 24 22.85 -8.23 -29.01
N PRO A 25 23.85 -7.91 -29.86
CA PRO A 25 23.60 -7.61 -31.27
C PRO A 25 23.25 -8.87 -32.07
N ALA A 26 23.76 -10.04 -31.68
CA ALA A 26 23.51 -11.29 -32.40
C ALA A 26 22.07 -11.76 -32.20
N ARG A 27 21.60 -11.71 -30.94
CA ARG A 27 20.21 -11.99 -30.60
C ARG A 27 19.25 -10.98 -31.23
N PHE A 28 19.60 -9.69 -31.22
CA PHE A 28 18.78 -8.66 -31.87
C PHE A 28 18.70 -8.85 -33.39
N ARG A 29 19.82 -9.13 -34.08
CA ARG A 29 19.82 -9.40 -35.53
C ARG A 29 18.94 -10.60 -35.87
N SER A 30 19.02 -11.68 -35.09
CA SER A 30 18.20 -12.88 -35.26
C SER A 30 16.71 -12.57 -35.07
N PHE A 31 16.38 -11.79 -34.02
CA PHE A 31 15.03 -11.31 -33.77
C PHE A 31 14.48 -10.47 -34.93
N GLN A 32 15.30 -9.53 -35.43
CA GLN A 32 14.94 -8.65 -36.52
C GLN A 32 14.63 -9.42 -37.80
N GLN A 33 15.48 -10.38 -38.16
CA GLN A 33 15.26 -11.25 -39.32
C GLN A 33 14.00 -12.11 -39.17
N ALA A 34 13.74 -12.63 -37.97
CA ALA A 34 12.56 -13.44 -37.69
C ALA A 34 11.25 -12.63 -37.79
N VAL A 35 11.24 -11.38 -37.33
CA VAL A 35 10.09 -10.47 -37.49
C VAL A 35 9.92 -10.06 -38.95
N ALA A 36 11.01 -9.66 -39.63
CA ALA A 36 10.96 -9.21 -41.02
C ALA A 36 10.51 -10.31 -42.00
N SER A 37 10.88 -11.56 -41.74
CA SER A 37 10.43 -12.72 -42.53
C SER A 37 9.03 -13.20 -42.16
N GLY A 38 8.43 -12.69 -41.08
CA GLY A 38 7.15 -13.14 -40.54
C GLY A 38 7.22 -14.48 -39.77
N SER A 39 8.41 -15.07 -39.62
CA SER A 39 8.58 -16.33 -38.89
C SER A 39 8.33 -16.18 -37.39
N LEU A 40 8.51 -14.97 -36.84
CA LEU A 40 8.20 -14.64 -35.46
C LEU A 40 7.18 -13.49 -35.41
N HIS A 41 6.00 -13.80 -34.87
CA HIS A 41 4.88 -12.87 -34.70
C HIS A 41 4.06 -13.29 -33.46
N PRO A 42 3.14 -12.49 -32.93
CA PRO A 42 2.44 -12.83 -31.69
C PRO A 42 1.81 -14.23 -31.68
N ALA A 43 1.11 -14.62 -32.76
CA ALA A 43 0.50 -15.94 -32.88
C ALA A 43 1.51 -17.11 -33.04
N SER A 44 2.77 -16.84 -33.42
CA SER A 44 3.81 -17.88 -33.47
C SER A 44 4.27 -18.32 -32.08
N SER A 45 3.91 -17.59 -31.02
CA SER A 45 4.26 -17.93 -29.63
C SER A 45 3.38 -19.02 -29.03
N LEU A 46 2.27 -19.38 -29.70
CA LEU A 46 1.41 -20.48 -29.29
C LEU A 46 2.19 -21.81 -29.31
N TYR A 47 2.06 -22.57 -28.23
CA TYR A 47 2.60 -23.91 -28.15
C TYR A 47 1.87 -24.82 -29.13
N ARG A 48 2.63 -25.54 -29.96
CA ARG A 48 2.08 -26.39 -31.04
C ARG A 48 2.03 -27.88 -30.69
N GLY A 49 2.69 -28.28 -29.61
CA GLY A 49 2.68 -29.66 -29.13
C GLY A 49 1.41 -30.00 -28.35
N ARG A 50 1.36 -31.22 -27.82
CA ARG A 50 0.27 -31.69 -26.99
C ARG A 50 0.35 -31.04 -25.60
N ILE A 51 -0.79 -30.53 -25.12
CA ILE A 51 -0.92 -29.99 -23.75
C ILE A 51 -1.94 -30.84 -23.00
N ASP A 52 -1.49 -31.48 -21.93
CA ASP A 52 -2.34 -32.20 -20.98
C ASP A 52 -2.30 -31.50 -19.61
N ALA A 53 -3.32 -31.74 -18.79
CA ALA A 53 -3.32 -31.32 -17.39
C ALA A 53 -2.20 -32.03 -16.60
N PRO A 54 -1.70 -31.41 -15.51
CA PRO A 54 -0.77 -32.07 -14.60
C PRO A 54 -1.34 -33.40 -14.06
N ALA A 55 -0.49 -34.41 -13.92
CA ALA A 55 -0.84 -35.68 -13.30
C ALA A 55 -0.89 -35.52 -11.76
N PRO A 56 -1.64 -36.39 -11.04
CA PRO A 56 -1.60 -36.43 -9.59
C PRO A 56 -0.15 -36.57 -9.07
N GLY A 57 0.28 -35.64 -8.21
CA GLY A 57 1.63 -35.59 -7.64
C GLY A 57 2.63 -34.72 -8.42
N ASP A 58 2.27 -34.18 -9.58
CA ASP A 58 3.14 -33.23 -10.31
C ASP A 58 3.31 -31.90 -9.57
N VAL A 59 2.26 -31.47 -8.88
CA VAL A 59 2.27 -30.31 -7.99
C VAL A 59 2.12 -30.81 -6.56
N GLU A 60 3.16 -30.61 -5.75
CA GLU A 60 3.18 -31.07 -4.36
C GLU A 60 2.40 -30.12 -3.45
N ALA A 61 1.66 -30.66 -2.49
CA ALA A 61 1.07 -29.86 -1.43
C ALA A 61 2.13 -29.56 -0.36
N LEU A 62 2.17 -28.32 0.13
CA LEU A 62 3.01 -27.97 1.27
C LEU A 62 2.37 -28.50 2.56
N PRO A 63 3.11 -29.23 3.43
CA PRO A 63 2.55 -29.70 4.69
C PRO A 63 2.34 -28.52 5.65
N ALA A 64 1.29 -28.59 6.48
CA ALA A 64 1.04 -27.59 7.51
C ALA A 64 2.26 -27.43 8.44
N ARG A 65 2.61 -26.19 8.80
CA ARG A 65 3.81 -25.88 9.61
C ARG A 65 3.90 -26.63 10.93
N ASP A 66 2.76 -26.83 11.57
CA ASP A 66 2.61 -27.51 12.86
C ASP A 66 2.51 -29.04 12.74
N SER A 67 2.46 -29.58 11.53
CA SER A 67 2.60 -31.02 11.31
C SER A 67 4.03 -31.49 11.57
N GLU A 68 4.23 -32.79 11.80
CA GLU A 68 5.57 -33.36 11.96
C GLU A 68 6.44 -33.14 10.71
N ALA A 69 5.86 -33.36 9.52
CA ALA A 69 6.52 -33.10 8.24
C ALA A 69 6.88 -31.62 8.08
N GLY A 70 5.94 -30.71 8.41
CA GLY A 70 6.17 -29.26 8.39
C GLY A 70 7.31 -28.84 9.32
N ARG A 71 7.33 -29.34 10.57
CA ARG A 71 8.42 -29.09 11.51
C ARG A 71 9.78 -29.62 11.01
N ALA A 72 9.81 -30.76 10.33
CA ALA A 72 11.03 -31.31 9.76
C ALA A 72 11.58 -30.43 8.63
N LEU A 73 10.70 -29.96 7.73
CA LEU A 73 11.06 -29.03 6.67
C LEU A 73 11.53 -27.68 7.24
N LEU A 74 10.82 -27.13 8.23
CA LEU A 74 11.22 -25.91 8.94
C LEU A 74 12.65 -26.03 9.48
N ARG A 75 12.96 -27.09 10.27
CA ARG A 75 14.31 -27.29 10.80
C ARG A 75 15.39 -27.30 9.70
N ARG A 76 15.09 -27.93 8.56
CA ARG A 76 16.02 -28.01 7.42
C ARG A 76 16.26 -26.62 6.80
N GLY A 77 15.21 -25.84 6.58
CA GLY A 77 15.33 -24.49 6.04
C GLY A 77 15.95 -23.49 7.01
N GLU A 78 15.57 -23.54 8.29
CA GLU A 78 16.16 -22.71 9.35
C GLU A 78 17.66 -22.97 9.50
N ALA A 79 18.09 -24.23 9.43
CA ALA A 79 19.51 -24.58 9.46
C ALA A 79 20.30 -23.95 8.29
N ALA A 80 19.70 -23.86 7.10
CA ALA A 80 20.34 -23.19 5.95
C ALA A 80 20.39 -21.66 6.13
N LEU A 81 19.35 -21.05 6.68
CA LEU A 81 19.32 -19.62 7.01
C LEU A 81 20.38 -19.28 8.08
N THR A 82 20.53 -20.10 9.12
CA THR A 82 21.58 -19.93 10.15
C THR A 82 23.00 -20.10 9.59
N ARG A 83 23.18 -20.89 8.52
CA ARG A 83 24.46 -20.96 7.78
C ARG A 83 24.71 -19.74 6.89
N GLY A 84 23.69 -18.95 6.57
CA GLY A 84 23.78 -17.80 5.68
C GLY A 84 23.89 -18.19 4.20
N SER A 85 23.35 -19.35 3.80
CA SER A 85 23.50 -19.90 2.44
C SER A 85 22.37 -19.52 1.47
N VAL A 86 21.54 -18.52 1.83
CA VAL A 86 20.34 -18.12 1.09
C VAL A 86 20.43 -16.65 0.70
N ALA A 87 20.07 -16.32 -0.54
CA ALA A 87 19.88 -14.95 -1.00
C ALA A 87 18.49 -14.78 -1.62
N ALA A 88 18.03 -13.54 -1.71
CA ALA A 88 16.79 -13.16 -2.37
C ALA A 88 17.07 -12.20 -3.52
N VAL A 89 16.51 -12.47 -4.70
CA VAL A 89 16.51 -11.57 -5.85
C VAL A 89 15.09 -11.11 -6.16
N VAL A 90 14.96 -9.79 -6.34
CA VAL A 90 13.71 -9.11 -6.67
C VAL A 90 13.81 -8.51 -8.06
N LEU A 91 12.93 -8.94 -8.95
CA LEU A 91 12.81 -8.37 -10.29
C LEU A 91 12.02 -7.05 -10.25
N ALA A 92 12.69 -5.96 -10.62
CA ALA A 92 12.19 -4.59 -10.63
C ALA A 92 12.59 -3.82 -11.92
N GLY A 93 12.90 -4.52 -13.02
CA GLY A 93 13.43 -3.95 -14.27
C GLY A 93 12.50 -3.89 -15.48
N GLY A 94 11.38 -4.62 -15.49
CA GLY A 94 10.49 -4.77 -16.66
C GLY A 94 9.54 -3.60 -16.91
N MET A 95 8.92 -3.52 -18.09
CA MET A 95 7.95 -2.44 -18.40
C MET A 95 6.69 -2.46 -17.50
N ALA A 96 6.33 -3.60 -16.91
CA ALA A 96 5.27 -3.73 -15.91
C ALA A 96 5.65 -3.19 -14.52
N THR A 97 6.90 -2.74 -14.35
CA THR A 97 7.39 -2.12 -13.11
C THR A 97 7.28 -0.60 -13.15
N ARG A 98 6.26 -0.10 -13.85
CA ARG A 98 5.92 1.33 -13.88
C ARG A 98 4.42 1.54 -13.69
N PHE A 99 4.06 2.57 -12.96
CA PHE A 99 2.66 2.99 -12.81
C PHE A 99 2.40 4.35 -13.47
N GLN A 100 1.18 4.49 -13.99
CA GLN A 100 0.57 5.76 -14.38
C GLN A 100 -0.57 6.05 -13.41
N GLY A 101 -0.73 7.32 -13.02
CA GLY A 101 -1.87 7.75 -12.19
C GLY A 101 -1.90 7.15 -10.78
N VAL A 102 -0.74 7.00 -10.11
CA VAL A 102 -0.71 6.54 -8.71
C VAL A 102 -1.37 7.61 -7.82
N PRO A 103 -2.40 7.27 -7.02
CA PRO A 103 -2.99 8.22 -6.09
C PRO A 103 -1.94 8.82 -5.16
N GLY A 104 -1.88 10.16 -5.09
CA GLY A 104 -0.90 10.88 -4.26
C GLY A 104 0.47 11.12 -4.90
N ILE A 105 0.77 10.55 -6.08
CA ILE A 105 2.00 10.86 -6.84
C ILE A 105 1.60 11.49 -8.17
N VAL A 106 1.90 12.77 -8.35
CA VAL A 106 1.71 13.44 -9.64
C VAL A 106 3.04 13.52 -10.36
N LEU A 107 2.98 13.13 -11.62
CA LEU A 107 4.08 13.07 -12.54
C LEU A 107 3.93 14.19 -13.55
N ALA A 108 5.05 14.66 -14.12
CA ALA A 108 4.94 15.52 -15.29
C ALA A 108 4.22 14.76 -16.44
N PRO A 109 3.55 15.45 -17.38
CA PRO A 109 2.95 14.79 -18.54
C PRO A 109 3.96 13.87 -19.25
N GLY A 110 3.64 12.57 -19.32
CA GLY A 110 4.50 11.54 -19.93
C GLY A 110 5.48 10.83 -18.98
N GLU A 111 5.61 11.27 -17.73
CA GLU A 111 6.45 10.62 -16.72
C GLU A 111 5.72 9.42 -16.07
N GLN A 112 6.47 8.38 -15.70
CA GLN A 112 5.98 7.15 -15.07
C GLN A 112 6.80 6.89 -13.79
N VAL A 113 6.14 6.47 -12.71
CA VAL A 113 6.83 6.10 -11.46
C VAL A 113 7.35 4.69 -11.57
N VAL A 114 8.59 4.46 -11.12
CA VAL A 114 9.10 3.10 -10.94
C VAL A 114 8.31 2.42 -9.83
N LYS A 115 7.58 1.36 -10.16
CA LYS A 115 6.68 0.64 -9.23
C LYS A 115 7.36 0.27 -7.92
N GLY A 116 8.63 -0.14 -7.95
CA GLY A 116 9.39 -0.48 -6.75
C GLY A 116 9.54 0.67 -5.74
N THR A 117 9.45 1.93 -6.17
CA THR A 117 9.56 3.13 -5.31
C THR A 117 8.21 3.62 -4.80
N VAL A 118 7.10 3.01 -5.24
CA VAL A 118 5.75 3.42 -4.85
C VAL A 118 5.48 2.95 -3.44
N GLU A 119 5.00 3.88 -2.59
CA GLU A 119 4.59 3.57 -1.23
C GLU A 119 3.42 2.58 -1.20
N VAL A 120 3.62 1.49 -0.48
CA VAL A 120 2.61 0.47 -0.26
C VAL A 120 2.04 0.60 1.14
N LEU A 121 2.86 0.58 2.19
CA LEU A 121 2.36 0.47 3.55
C LEU A 121 3.20 1.30 4.50
N GLU A 122 2.57 2.27 5.18
CA GLU A 122 3.15 3.00 6.32
C GLU A 122 4.50 3.67 5.96
N GLY A 123 4.55 4.42 4.86
CA GLY A 123 5.78 5.08 4.39
C GLY A 123 6.79 4.15 3.71
N ARG A 124 6.52 2.84 3.63
CA ARG A 124 7.39 1.87 2.97
C ARG A 124 6.94 1.58 1.54
N SER A 125 7.87 1.70 0.61
CA SER A 125 7.69 1.30 -0.79
C SER A 125 7.70 -0.22 -1.00
N PHE A 126 7.30 -0.70 -2.20
CA PHE A 126 7.39 -2.12 -2.56
C PHE A 126 8.78 -2.71 -2.30
N ILE A 127 9.84 -2.02 -2.74
CA ILE A 127 11.20 -2.53 -2.59
C ILE A 127 11.65 -2.54 -1.13
N GLN A 128 11.23 -1.55 -0.35
CA GLN A 128 11.54 -1.47 1.08
C GLN A 128 10.80 -2.53 1.88
N LEU A 129 9.53 -2.82 1.58
CA LEU A 129 8.79 -3.90 2.24
C LEU A 129 9.48 -5.26 2.02
N LYS A 130 9.89 -5.55 0.79
CA LYS A 130 10.64 -6.78 0.50
C LYS A 130 11.99 -6.83 1.24
N LEU A 131 12.68 -5.70 1.33
CA LEU A 131 13.93 -5.59 2.10
C LEU A 131 13.68 -5.79 3.60
N ASP A 132 12.62 -5.20 4.15
CA ASP A 132 12.23 -5.32 5.56
C ASP A 132 11.98 -6.80 5.93
N ASP A 133 11.26 -7.54 5.07
CA ASP A 133 11.01 -8.97 5.27
C ASP A 133 12.29 -9.79 5.25
N VAL A 134 13.16 -9.55 4.27
CA VAL A 134 14.45 -10.26 4.13
C VAL A 134 15.38 -9.95 5.31
N ARG A 135 15.45 -8.70 5.75
CA ARG A 135 16.21 -8.32 6.94
C ARG A 135 15.60 -8.86 8.23
N ALA A 136 14.28 -8.99 8.32
CA ALA A 136 13.63 -9.63 9.46
C ALA A 136 14.04 -11.11 9.58
N VAL A 137 14.10 -11.83 8.45
CA VAL A 137 14.66 -13.19 8.39
C VAL A 137 16.13 -13.18 8.83
N GLY A 138 16.94 -12.25 8.32
CA GLY A 138 18.35 -12.17 8.70
C GLY A 138 18.59 -11.90 10.18
N ARG A 139 17.79 -11.00 10.79
CA ARG A 139 17.80 -10.75 12.24
C ARG A 139 17.39 -11.99 13.03
N ARG A 140 16.32 -12.67 12.60
CA ARG A 140 15.79 -13.87 13.28
C ARG A 140 16.81 -15.01 13.32
N TYR A 141 17.57 -15.22 12.25
CA TYR A 141 18.51 -16.34 12.14
C TYR A 141 19.98 -15.95 12.31
N GLY A 142 20.26 -14.68 12.64
CA GLY A 142 21.59 -14.18 12.99
C GLY A 142 22.57 -14.06 11.81
N LYS A 143 22.08 -14.08 10.57
CA LYS A 143 22.89 -13.97 9.34
C LYS A 143 22.24 -13.03 8.34
N PRO A 144 22.96 -12.03 7.78
CA PRO A 144 22.43 -11.23 6.69
C PRO A 144 22.07 -12.10 5.49
N VAL A 145 20.91 -11.85 4.90
CA VAL A 145 20.46 -12.49 3.66
C VAL A 145 20.69 -11.48 2.53
N PRO A 146 21.59 -11.73 1.56
CA PRO A 146 21.80 -10.81 0.46
C PRO A 146 20.50 -10.54 -0.31
N PHE A 147 20.19 -9.26 -0.47
CA PHE A 147 19.02 -8.75 -1.16
C PHE A 147 19.43 -8.15 -2.51
N CYS A 148 19.27 -8.92 -3.57
CA CYS A 148 19.62 -8.53 -4.93
C CYS A 148 18.43 -7.83 -5.60
N VAL A 149 18.60 -6.58 -6.03
CA VAL A 149 17.59 -5.86 -6.81
C VAL A 149 18.00 -5.91 -8.28
N MET A 150 17.22 -6.62 -9.09
CA MET A 150 17.38 -6.67 -10.53
C MET A 150 16.52 -5.59 -11.18
N GLY A 151 17.10 -4.41 -11.43
CA GLY A 151 16.41 -3.35 -12.16
C GLY A 151 16.78 -3.33 -13.65
N SER A 152 16.63 -2.19 -14.31
CA SER A 152 17.03 -1.99 -15.71
C SER A 152 17.65 -0.61 -15.93
N PHE A 153 18.09 -0.34 -17.16
CA PHE A 153 18.51 1.00 -17.62
C PHE A 153 17.45 2.08 -17.36
N ALA A 154 16.18 1.68 -17.24
CA ALA A 154 15.04 2.58 -17.06
C ALA A 154 14.52 2.65 -15.61
N THR A 155 14.93 1.76 -14.70
CA THR A 155 14.40 1.69 -13.33
C THR A 155 15.45 1.82 -12.24
N LEU A 156 16.72 1.54 -12.53
CA LEU A 156 17.82 1.76 -11.58
C LEU A 156 18.29 3.22 -11.53
N PRO A 157 18.66 3.86 -12.67
CA PRO A 157 19.22 5.21 -12.64
C PRO A 157 18.14 6.30 -12.59
N GLY A 158 18.56 7.54 -12.37
CA GLY A 158 17.72 8.73 -12.43
C GLY A 158 17.18 9.18 -11.07
N ARG A 159 16.54 10.36 -11.06
CA ARG A 159 16.02 10.99 -9.84
C ARG A 159 14.96 10.15 -9.12
N ASN A 160 14.16 9.40 -9.86
CA ASN A 160 13.10 8.54 -9.35
C ASN A 160 13.44 7.05 -9.52
N GLY A 161 14.73 6.72 -9.65
CA GLY A 161 15.23 5.35 -9.80
C GLY A 161 15.38 4.63 -8.47
N LEU A 162 15.39 3.29 -8.51
CA LEU A 162 15.49 2.42 -7.33
C LEU A 162 16.76 2.67 -6.52
N ARG A 163 17.89 2.94 -7.19
CA ARG A 163 19.17 3.20 -6.51
C ARG A 163 19.04 4.40 -5.59
N ARG A 164 18.64 5.54 -6.16
CA ARG A 164 18.49 6.79 -5.41
C ARG A 164 17.43 6.67 -4.32
N HIS A 165 16.32 5.97 -4.58
CA HIS A 165 15.29 5.72 -3.59
C HIS A 165 15.83 4.98 -2.35
N LEU A 166 16.65 3.95 -2.56
CA LEU A 166 17.29 3.21 -1.47
C LEU A 166 18.40 4.04 -0.77
N GLU A 167 19.16 4.85 -1.52
CA GLU A 167 20.18 5.74 -0.96
C GLU A 167 19.56 6.86 -0.11
N ASP A 168 18.55 7.56 -0.63
CA ASP A 168 17.86 8.67 0.03
C ASP A 168 17.09 8.21 1.29
N SER A 169 16.71 6.93 1.36
CA SER A 169 16.10 6.31 2.55
C SER A 169 17.10 5.68 3.51
N GLY A 170 18.40 5.71 3.22
CA GLY A 170 19.44 5.11 4.06
C GLY A 170 19.42 3.58 4.09
N GLU A 171 18.77 2.94 3.10
CA GLU A 171 18.57 1.49 3.05
C GLU A 171 19.71 0.75 2.34
N MET A 172 20.55 1.46 1.58
CA MET A 172 21.72 0.89 0.94
C MET A 172 22.78 0.47 1.97
N GLY A 173 22.99 -0.85 2.08
CA GLY A 173 24.05 -1.47 2.89
C GLY A 173 24.75 -2.62 2.14
N ASP A 174 25.71 -3.27 2.78
CA ASP A 174 26.49 -4.39 2.20
C ASP A 174 25.62 -5.61 1.83
N ASP A 175 24.43 -5.71 2.42
CA ASP A 175 23.42 -6.72 2.15
C ASP A 175 22.59 -6.42 0.90
N VAL A 176 22.60 -5.18 0.38
CA VAL A 176 21.82 -4.76 -0.78
C VAL A 176 22.69 -4.71 -2.04
N LEU A 177 22.41 -5.59 -2.98
CA LEU A 177 23.19 -5.76 -4.21
C LEU A 177 22.36 -5.35 -5.43
N LEU A 178 22.86 -4.45 -6.27
CA LEU A 178 22.13 -3.95 -7.44
C LEU A 178 22.75 -4.52 -8.73
N PHE A 179 21.91 -5.01 -9.63
CA PHE A 179 22.31 -5.36 -10.99
C PHE A 179 21.18 -5.08 -11.98
N SER A 180 21.51 -4.98 -13.26
CA SER A 180 20.58 -4.55 -14.31
C SER A 180 20.24 -5.69 -15.26
N GLN A 181 19.03 -5.69 -15.80
CA GLN A 181 18.71 -6.35 -17.06
C GLN A 181 19.56 -5.78 -18.21
N SER A 182 19.74 -6.59 -19.24
CA SER A 182 20.24 -6.12 -20.54
C SER A 182 19.22 -5.21 -21.22
N ILE A 183 19.71 -4.35 -22.12
CA ILE A 183 18.87 -3.50 -22.97
C ILE A 183 18.62 -4.18 -24.32
N SER A 184 17.45 -3.92 -24.90
CA SER A 184 17.07 -4.30 -26.25
C SER A 184 16.32 -3.16 -26.92
N VAL A 185 16.02 -3.32 -28.20
CA VAL A 185 15.37 -2.30 -29.04
C VAL A 185 14.09 -2.88 -29.64
N ARG A 186 13.04 -2.06 -29.69
CA ARG A 186 11.76 -2.41 -30.31
C ARG A 186 11.87 -2.36 -31.83
N LEU A 187 11.07 -3.18 -32.50
CA LEU A 187 10.92 -3.18 -33.95
C LEU A 187 9.56 -2.62 -34.36
N THR A 188 9.44 -2.14 -35.59
CA THR A 188 8.14 -1.95 -36.24
C THR A 188 7.55 -3.32 -36.60
N PRO A 189 6.23 -3.42 -36.90
CA PRO A 189 5.63 -4.67 -37.37
C PRO A 189 6.28 -5.24 -38.64
N GLN A 190 7.01 -4.42 -39.40
CA GLN A 190 7.74 -4.80 -40.62
C GLN A 190 9.19 -5.25 -40.33
N GLY A 191 9.64 -5.24 -39.07
CA GLY A 191 11.01 -5.60 -38.69
C GLY A 191 12.05 -4.47 -38.80
N GLY A 192 11.62 -3.23 -39.06
CA GLY A 192 12.49 -2.06 -38.98
C GLY A 192 12.74 -1.64 -37.53
N VAL A 193 13.79 -0.88 -37.25
CA VAL A 193 14.02 -0.33 -35.90
C VAL A 193 12.91 0.67 -35.56
N PHE A 194 12.24 0.49 -34.42
CA PHE A 194 11.14 1.36 -34.01
C PHE A 194 11.67 2.77 -33.70
N GLY A 195 11.00 3.79 -34.24
CA GLY A 195 11.35 5.19 -33.97
C GLY A 195 12.61 5.70 -34.67
N ALA A 196 13.24 4.90 -35.52
CA ALA A 196 14.41 5.34 -36.30
C ALA A 196 14.02 6.45 -37.31
N SER A 197 14.90 7.45 -37.42
CA SER A 197 14.88 8.51 -38.42
C SER A 197 16.30 8.74 -38.94
N ASP A 198 16.47 9.18 -40.19
CA ASP A 198 17.78 9.31 -40.83
C ASP A 198 18.78 10.12 -39.96
N GLY A 199 19.82 9.43 -39.47
CA GLY A 199 20.94 10.01 -38.73
C GLY A 199 20.66 10.48 -37.30
N GLY A 200 19.44 10.34 -36.78
CA GLY A 200 19.04 10.78 -35.44
C GLY A 200 19.15 9.67 -34.37
N ALA A 201 19.32 10.07 -33.10
CA ALA A 201 19.24 9.16 -31.96
C ALA A 201 17.83 8.57 -31.82
N LEU A 202 17.73 7.33 -31.34
CA LEU A 202 16.44 6.70 -31.11
C LEU A 202 15.68 7.39 -29.96
N PRO A 203 14.35 7.58 -30.10
CA PRO A 203 13.56 8.13 -29.01
C PRO A 203 13.53 7.14 -27.81
N PRO A 204 13.36 7.62 -26.56
CA PRO A 204 13.43 6.77 -25.37
C PRO A 204 12.48 5.56 -25.41
N GLU A 205 11.32 5.70 -26.05
CA GLU A 205 10.35 4.62 -26.20
C GLU A 205 10.75 3.52 -27.19
N SER A 206 11.87 3.66 -27.90
CA SER A 206 12.45 2.59 -28.72
C SER A 206 13.15 1.53 -27.88
N TYR A 207 13.59 1.85 -26.67
CA TYR A 207 14.33 0.95 -25.80
C TYR A 207 13.43 0.10 -24.92
N THR A 208 13.86 -1.13 -24.66
CA THR A 208 13.13 -2.07 -23.82
C THR A 208 14.06 -3.04 -23.12
N THR A 209 13.56 -3.78 -22.15
CA THR A 209 14.23 -4.98 -21.63
C THR A 209 13.74 -6.23 -22.37
N PRO A 210 14.56 -7.28 -22.50
CA PRO A 210 14.19 -8.49 -23.24
C PRO A 210 13.34 -9.47 -22.41
N GLY A 211 12.43 -8.96 -21.55
CA GLY A 211 11.57 -9.77 -20.69
C GLY A 211 12.26 -10.28 -19.41
N HIS A 212 11.50 -10.94 -18.55
CA HIS A 212 12.00 -11.38 -17.23
C HIS A 212 12.94 -12.60 -17.32
N GLY A 213 12.88 -13.37 -18.41
CA GLY A 213 13.81 -14.46 -18.68
C GLY A 213 15.27 -14.01 -18.84
N ASP A 214 15.52 -12.72 -19.08
CA ASP A 214 16.86 -12.11 -19.07
C ASP A 214 17.61 -12.31 -17.74
N PHE A 215 16.87 -12.61 -16.66
CA PHE A 215 17.41 -12.94 -15.34
C PHE A 215 18.65 -13.85 -15.40
N PHE A 216 18.60 -14.96 -16.12
CA PHE A 216 19.68 -15.95 -16.14
C PHE A 216 20.97 -15.39 -16.74
N VAL A 217 20.86 -14.65 -17.84
CA VAL A 217 21.99 -14.03 -18.54
C VAL A 217 22.53 -12.86 -17.72
N ALA A 218 21.65 -11.95 -17.31
CA ALA A 218 22.05 -10.76 -16.56
C ALA A 218 22.67 -11.09 -15.20
N LEU A 219 22.25 -12.15 -14.51
CA LEU A 219 22.85 -12.59 -13.24
C LEU A 219 24.33 -13.03 -13.43
N ARG A 220 24.62 -13.73 -14.53
CA ARG A 220 26.00 -14.14 -14.88
C ARG A 220 26.82 -12.96 -15.36
N ASP A 221 26.33 -12.25 -16.37
CA ASP A 221 27.10 -11.22 -17.08
C ASP A 221 27.35 -9.97 -16.23
N SER A 222 26.54 -9.73 -15.19
CA SER A 222 26.82 -8.66 -14.23
C SER A 222 27.83 -9.04 -13.15
N GLY A 223 28.31 -10.29 -13.12
CA GLY A 223 29.13 -10.83 -12.04
C GLY A 223 28.37 -11.07 -10.72
N MET A 224 27.03 -10.98 -10.73
CA MET A 224 26.22 -11.15 -9.51
C MET A 224 26.26 -12.61 -9.04
N LEU A 225 26.26 -13.56 -9.97
CA LEU A 225 26.40 -14.99 -9.64
C LEU A 225 27.70 -15.27 -8.87
N ASP A 226 28.81 -14.73 -9.33
CA ASP A 226 30.12 -14.88 -8.68
C ASP A 226 30.16 -14.16 -7.33
N ALA A 227 29.56 -12.97 -7.24
CA ALA A 227 29.45 -12.22 -6.00
C ALA A 227 28.64 -12.96 -4.92
N LEU A 228 27.56 -13.65 -5.31
CA LEU A 228 26.76 -14.48 -4.41
C LEU A 228 27.53 -15.74 -4.00
N ARG A 229 28.21 -16.40 -4.93
CA ARG A 229 29.05 -17.57 -4.62
C ARG A 229 30.17 -17.23 -3.63
N ALA A 230 30.83 -16.09 -3.81
CA ALA A 230 31.86 -15.60 -2.89
C ALA A 230 31.34 -15.32 -1.47
N ARG A 231 30.03 -15.11 -1.32
CA ARG A 231 29.35 -14.95 -0.02
C ARG A 231 28.88 -16.27 0.59
N GLY A 232 29.19 -17.42 -0.03
CA GLY A 232 28.77 -18.74 0.46
C GLY A 232 27.29 -19.04 0.18
N ILE A 233 26.67 -18.34 -0.76
CA ILE A 233 25.28 -18.58 -1.13
C ILE A 233 25.16 -19.87 -1.95
N GLU A 234 24.18 -20.69 -1.61
CA GLU A 234 23.88 -21.96 -2.29
C GLU A 234 22.51 -21.94 -2.94
N THR A 235 21.58 -21.11 -2.43
CA THR A 235 20.20 -21.04 -2.90
C THR A 235 19.76 -19.59 -3.11
N LEU A 236 19.04 -19.35 -4.20
CA LEU A 236 18.55 -18.03 -4.59
C LEU A 236 17.02 -18.07 -4.75
N LEU A 237 16.31 -17.30 -3.93
CA LEU A 237 14.88 -17.04 -4.12
C LEU A 237 14.71 -15.92 -5.14
N PHE A 238 13.95 -16.14 -6.20
CA PHE A 238 13.54 -15.16 -7.19
C PHE A 238 12.07 -14.79 -7.01
N SER A 239 11.75 -13.50 -7.03
CA SER A 239 10.37 -12.99 -6.99
C SER A 239 10.22 -11.68 -7.77
N ASN A 240 8.99 -11.41 -8.23
CA ASN A 240 8.67 -10.08 -8.77
C ASN A 240 8.49 -9.07 -7.63
N VAL A 241 8.85 -7.80 -7.89
CA VAL A 241 8.66 -6.69 -6.94
C VAL A 241 7.20 -6.48 -6.52
N ASP A 242 6.26 -6.87 -7.36
CA ASP A 242 4.84 -6.61 -7.18
C ASP A 242 4.04 -7.74 -6.53
N ASN A 243 4.65 -8.89 -6.26
CA ASN A 243 4.10 -9.90 -5.37
C ASN A 243 4.72 -9.76 -3.98
N LEU A 244 3.99 -9.11 -3.06
CA LEU A 244 4.48 -8.81 -1.72
C LEU A 244 4.50 -10.02 -0.78
N GLY A 245 3.75 -11.09 -1.07
CA GLY A 245 3.80 -12.34 -0.29
C GLY A 245 5.01 -13.23 -0.58
N ALA A 246 5.69 -12.98 -1.71
CA ALA A 246 6.86 -13.75 -2.11
C ALA A 246 8.13 -13.24 -1.41
N THR A 247 8.39 -13.80 -0.22
CA THR A 247 9.61 -13.56 0.56
C THR A 247 10.26 -14.86 1.01
N VAL A 248 11.44 -14.78 1.63
CA VAL A 248 12.20 -15.93 2.14
C VAL A 248 11.41 -16.64 3.22
N ASP A 249 11.11 -17.92 3.00
CA ASP A 249 10.36 -18.75 3.93
C ASP A 249 11.12 -20.06 4.25
N PRO A 250 11.35 -20.36 5.55
CA PRO A 250 12.11 -21.55 5.94
C PRO A 250 11.41 -22.86 5.60
N LEU A 251 10.07 -22.92 5.59
CA LEU A 251 9.34 -24.15 5.28
C LEU A 251 9.52 -24.49 3.79
N LEU A 252 9.31 -23.52 2.90
CA LEU A 252 9.51 -23.67 1.46
C LEU A 252 10.97 -23.95 1.10
N HIS A 253 11.91 -23.25 1.76
CA HIS A 253 13.32 -23.51 1.55
C HIS A 253 13.72 -24.93 2.00
N GLY A 254 13.22 -25.38 3.15
CA GLY A 254 13.39 -26.76 3.61
C GLY A 254 12.80 -27.78 2.64
N HIS A 255 11.62 -27.49 2.07
CA HIS A 255 10.98 -28.31 1.04
C HIS A 255 11.84 -28.42 -0.22
N PHE A 256 12.38 -27.29 -0.69
CA PHE A 256 13.32 -27.27 -1.81
C PHE A 256 14.56 -28.14 -1.55
N LEU A 257 15.18 -27.99 -0.38
CA LEU A 257 16.37 -28.77 -0.02
C LEU A 257 16.09 -30.27 0.08
N ARG A 258 14.91 -30.67 0.57
CA ARG A 258 14.47 -32.08 0.55
C ARG A 258 14.37 -32.59 -0.87
N LEU A 259 13.62 -31.90 -1.73
CA LEU A 259 13.42 -32.34 -3.11
C LEU A 259 14.72 -32.35 -3.92
N ARG A 260 15.66 -31.44 -3.62
CA ARG A 260 16.98 -31.44 -4.24
C ARG A 260 17.78 -32.69 -3.87
N GLU A 261 17.70 -33.13 -2.63
CA GLU A 261 18.35 -34.37 -2.17
C GLU A 261 17.68 -35.62 -2.75
N GLU A 262 16.35 -35.67 -2.73
CA GLU A 262 15.58 -36.86 -3.15
C GLU A 262 15.47 -37.03 -4.67
N ARG A 263 15.33 -35.93 -5.40
CA ARG A 263 14.96 -35.91 -6.83
C ARG A 263 15.94 -35.14 -7.71
N GLY A 264 16.97 -34.52 -7.14
CA GLY A 264 17.97 -33.76 -7.90
C GLY A 264 17.44 -32.50 -8.56
N ILE A 265 16.34 -31.91 -8.05
CA ILE A 265 15.80 -30.67 -8.63
C ILE A 265 16.79 -29.50 -8.49
N ALA A 266 16.78 -28.61 -9.47
CA ALA A 266 17.53 -27.36 -9.49
C ALA A 266 16.64 -26.13 -9.28
N MET A 267 15.33 -26.30 -9.42
CA MET A 267 14.34 -25.22 -9.38
C MET A 267 13.06 -25.69 -8.65
N LEU A 268 12.54 -24.87 -7.75
CA LEU A 268 11.20 -25.04 -7.17
C LEU A 268 10.33 -23.87 -7.61
N ALA A 269 9.18 -24.16 -8.20
CA ALA A 269 8.20 -23.18 -8.60
C ALA A 269 7.03 -23.12 -7.62
N GLU A 270 6.73 -21.93 -7.11
CA GLU A 270 5.55 -21.70 -6.29
C GLU A 270 4.32 -21.51 -7.19
N THR A 271 3.23 -22.17 -6.82
CA THR A 271 1.95 -22.16 -7.53
C THR A 271 0.80 -21.97 -6.57
N VAL A 272 -0.29 -21.37 -7.04
CA VAL A 272 -1.52 -21.21 -6.28
C VAL A 272 -2.67 -21.85 -7.04
N GLN A 273 -3.73 -22.19 -6.29
CA GLN A 273 -4.99 -22.52 -6.92
C GLN A 273 -5.44 -21.35 -7.80
N ARG A 274 -5.66 -21.65 -9.09
CA ARG A 274 -6.14 -20.69 -10.08
C ARG A 274 -7.58 -20.30 -9.75
N VAL A 275 -7.85 -19.00 -9.83
CA VAL A 275 -9.18 -18.42 -9.67
C VAL A 275 -9.59 -17.66 -10.95
N PRO A 276 -10.88 -17.46 -11.23
CA PRO A 276 -11.34 -16.77 -12.45
C PRO A 276 -10.67 -15.40 -12.69
N GLU A 277 -10.34 -14.67 -11.62
CA GLU A 277 -9.73 -13.34 -11.63
C GLU A 277 -8.29 -13.32 -12.15
N ASP A 278 -7.60 -14.47 -12.16
CA ASP A 278 -6.25 -14.58 -12.73
C ASP A 278 -6.24 -14.34 -14.24
N GLY A 279 -7.36 -14.62 -14.92
CA GLY A 279 -7.51 -14.52 -16.36
C GLY A 279 -6.72 -15.58 -17.13
N ALA A 280 -6.72 -15.46 -18.45
CA ALA A 280 -6.07 -16.41 -19.36
C ALA A 280 -4.57 -16.16 -19.57
N LYS A 281 -3.98 -15.13 -18.94
CA LYS A 281 -2.60 -14.68 -19.20
C LYS A 281 -1.58 -15.06 -18.14
N VAL A 282 -1.96 -15.85 -17.14
CA VAL A 282 -1.05 -16.30 -16.08
C VAL A 282 -0.40 -17.62 -16.49
N GLY A 283 0.87 -17.80 -16.17
CA GLY A 283 1.55 -19.06 -16.39
C GLY A 283 0.93 -20.20 -15.57
N VAL A 284 0.75 -21.36 -16.19
CA VAL A 284 0.12 -22.53 -15.55
C VAL A 284 0.99 -23.77 -15.71
N VAL A 285 0.92 -24.65 -14.71
CA VAL A 285 1.59 -25.95 -14.77
C VAL A 285 0.82 -26.86 -15.72
N VAL A 286 1.55 -27.49 -16.65
CA VAL A 286 0.99 -28.41 -17.65
C VAL A 286 1.94 -29.57 -17.90
N ARG A 287 1.45 -30.62 -18.56
CA ARG A 287 2.30 -31.59 -19.27
C ARG A 287 2.31 -31.25 -20.75
N ALA A 288 3.41 -30.68 -21.22
CA ALA A 288 3.61 -30.37 -22.64
C ALA A 288 4.47 -31.48 -23.26
N ASP A 289 3.91 -32.20 -24.24
CA ASP A 289 4.52 -33.38 -24.86
C ASP A 289 5.02 -34.42 -23.83
N GLY A 290 4.23 -34.63 -22.78
CA GLY A 290 4.53 -35.57 -21.69
C GLY A 290 5.50 -35.05 -20.63
N LEU A 291 6.16 -33.91 -20.86
CA LEU A 291 7.07 -33.28 -19.90
C LEU A 291 6.33 -32.24 -19.06
N LEU A 292 6.58 -32.25 -17.74
CA LEU A 292 6.07 -31.21 -16.86
C LEU A 292 6.71 -29.87 -17.22
N ARG A 293 5.92 -28.80 -17.38
CA ARG A 293 6.37 -27.45 -17.72
C ARG A 293 5.45 -26.40 -17.12
N ILE A 294 5.91 -25.15 -17.08
CA ILE A 294 5.08 -23.98 -16.86
C ILE A 294 5.03 -23.20 -18.16
N LEU A 295 3.84 -23.12 -18.77
CA LEU A 295 3.60 -22.33 -19.97
C LEU A 295 2.90 -21.03 -19.60
N GLU A 296 3.37 -19.91 -20.14
CA GLU A 296 2.64 -18.65 -20.04
C GLU A 296 1.30 -18.72 -20.75
N GLY A 297 0.29 -18.03 -20.19
CA GLY A 297 -1.08 -18.13 -20.67
C GLY A 297 -1.25 -17.75 -22.15
N PHE A 298 -0.47 -16.79 -22.66
CA PHE A 298 -0.49 -16.41 -24.08
C PHE A 298 0.03 -17.49 -25.04
N ARG A 299 0.69 -18.53 -24.51
CA ARG A 299 1.17 -19.67 -25.30
C ARG A 299 0.16 -20.80 -25.38
N ILE A 300 -0.89 -20.77 -24.58
CA ILE A 300 -1.87 -21.86 -24.50
C ILE A 300 -2.96 -21.59 -25.54
N PRO A 301 -3.15 -22.48 -26.53
CA PRO A 301 -4.23 -22.33 -27.50
C PRO A 301 -5.61 -22.34 -26.83
N ASP A 302 -6.55 -21.57 -27.37
CA ASP A 302 -7.95 -21.52 -26.89
C ASP A 302 -8.67 -22.88 -27.00
N THR A 303 -8.12 -23.82 -27.78
CA THR A 303 -8.62 -25.19 -27.91
C THR A 303 -8.31 -26.08 -26.70
N VAL A 304 -7.40 -25.66 -25.81
CA VAL A 304 -7.06 -26.38 -24.58
C VAL A 304 -8.10 -26.05 -23.51
N ASP A 305 -8.60 -27.08 -22.82
CA ASP A 305 -9.50 -26.90 -21.69
C ASP A 305 -8.78 -26.23 -20.52
N GLN A 306 -8.99 -24.92 -20.39
CA GLN A 306 -8.42 -24.09 -19.33
C GLN A 306 -8.94 -24.46 -17.94
N SER A 307 -10.10 -25.12 -17.82
CA SER A 307 -10.69 -25.50 -16.54
C SER A 307 -9.93 -26.64 -15.85
N ALA A 308 -9.26 -27.49 -16.62
CA ALA A 308 -8.38 -28.54 -16.12
C ALA A 308 -7.01 -27.99 -15.63
N LEU A 309 -6.67 -26.75 -15.97
CA LEU A 309 -5.39 -26.10 -15.63
C LEU A 309 -5.53 -25.29 -14.34
N VAL A 310 -5.48 -26.01 -13.21
CA VAL A 310 -5.86 -25.49 -11.88
C VAL A 310 -4.71 -24.87 -11.09
N ASP A 311 -3.45 -25.06 -11.50
CA ASP A 311 -2.26 -24.56 -10.80
C ASP A 311 -1.62 -23.40 -11.58
N ALA A 312 -1.79 -22.20 -11.04
CA ALA A 312 -1.21 -20.98 -11.59
C ALA A 312 0.15 -20.70 -10.94
N SER A 313 1.19 -20.49 -11.73
CA SER A 313 2.49 -20.01 -11.26
C SER A 313 2.38 -18.57 -10.76
N ILE A 314 2.99 -18.30 -9.60
CA ILE A 314 3.09 -16.94 -9.06
C ILE A 314 4.40 -16.25 -9.45
N ASN A 315 5.11 -16.80 -10.45
CA ASN A 315 6.41 -16.33 -10.94
C ASN A 315 7.44 -16.12 -9.79
N THR A 316 7.40 -17.02 -8.82
CA THR A 316 8.32 -17.07 -7.67
C THR A 316 9.02 -18.42 -7.69
N PHE A 317 10.34 -18.39 -7.70
CA PHE A 317 11.17 -19.58 -7.91
C PHE A 317 12.30 -19.64 -6.91
N THR A 318 12.62 -20.83 -6.43
CA THR A 318 13.84 -21.07 -5.65
C THR A 318 14.82 -21.87 -6.51
N PHE A 319 16.03 -21.36 -6.69
CA PHE A 319 17.06 -21.97 -7.53
C PHE A 319 18.24 -22.47 -6.70
N ALA A 320 18.81 -23.62 -7.10
CA ALA A 320 20.16 -24.00 -6.69
C ALA A 320 21.15 -23.09 -7.44
N LEU A 321 21.97 -22.33 -6.71
CA LEU A 321 22.86 -21.32 -7.31
C LEU A 321 23.80 -21.94 -8.36
N ALA A 322 24.35 -23.13 -8.06
CA ALA A 322 25.25 -23.87 -8.95
C ALA A 322 24.58 -24.32 -10.27
N ALA A 323 23.25 -24.37 -10.34
CA ALA A 323 22.56 -24.71 -11.59
C ALA A 323 22.48 -23.50 -12.55
N LEU A 324 22.66 -22.28 -12.05
CA LEU A 324 22.58 -21.03 -12.83
C LEU A 324 23.88 -20.72 -13.60
N ASP A 325 24.94 -21.51 -13.39
CA ASP A 325 26.18 -21.48 -14.19
C ASP A 325 25.97 -21.96 -15.62
N ARG A 326 24.93 -22.76 -15.85
CA ARG A 326 24.61 -23.35 -17.15
C ARG A 326 23.97 -22.32 -18.07
N ASP A 327 24.23 -22.43 -19.37
CA ASP A 327 23.39 -21.72 -20.32
C ASP A 327 21.97 -22.31 -20.30
N ILE A 328 20.97 -21.43 -20.23
CA ILE A 328 19.56 -21.80 -20.10
C ILE A 328 18.87 -21.26 -21.35
N PRO A 329 18.74 -22.08 -22.41
CA PRO A 329 18.14 -21.63 -23.65
C PRO A 329 16.66 -21.32 -23.41
N LEU A 330 16.28 -20.07 -23.70
CA LEU A 330 14.92 -19.57 -23.62
C LEU A 330 14.47 -19.09 -25.00
N ASP A 331 13.25 -19.45 -25.38
CA ASP A 331 12.63 -18.99 -26.62
C ASP A 331 12.34 -17.48 -26.55
N LEU A 332 12.58 -16.79 -27.67
CA LEU A 332 12.23 -15.39 -27.82
C LEU A 332 10.80 -15.27 -28.34
N HIS A 333 9.95 -14.55 -27.62
CA HIS A 333 8.57 -14.29 -28.01
C HIS A 333 8.40 -12.88 -28.58
N ALA A 334 7.69 -12.76 -29.70
CA ALA A 334 7.29 -11.46 -30.24
C ALA A 334 6.01 -10.98 -29.55
N VAL A 335 6.10 -9.87 -28.83
CA VAL A 335 4.98 -9.24 -28.13
C VAL A 335 4.62 -7.93 -28.83
N GLU A 336 3.38 -7.81 -29.28
CA GLU A 336 2.87 -6.58 -29.87
C GLU A 336 2.50 -5.57 -28.78
N LYS A 337 2.94 -4.31 -28.96
CA LYS A 337 2.68 -3.20 -28.07
C LYS A 337 2.19 -2.00 -28.88
N LYS A 338 1.35 -1.16 -28.26
CA LYS A 338 1.11 0.20 -28.73
C LYS A 338 1.97 1.15 -27.92
N VAL A 339 2.90 1.83 -28.58
CA VAL A 339 3.86 2.76 -27.97
C VAL A 339 3.71 4.11 -28.65
N SER A 340 3.35 5.14 -27.88
CA SER A 340 3.06 6.48 -28.41
C SER A 340 2.04 6.45 -29.58
N GLY A 341 1.01 5.60 -29.46
CA GLY A 341 -0.02 5.41 -30.50
C GLY A 341 0.41 4.58 -31.72
N ARG A 342 1.67 4.18 -31.83
CA ARG A 342 2.22 3.39 -32.95
C ARG A 342 2.39 1.92 -32.56
N GLY A 343 2.22 1.01 -33.52
CA GLY A 343 2.48 -0.41 -33.32
C GLY A 343 3.98 -0.69 -33.23
N ALA A 344 4.38 -1.48 -32.23
CA ALA A 344 5.75 -1.92 -32.00
C ALA A 344 5.78 -3.42 -31.66
N ILE A 345 6.83 -4.11 -32.07
CA ILE A 345 7.11 -5.50 -31.72
C ILE A 345 8.30 -5.53 -30.77
N GLN A 346 8.13 -6.19 -29.63
CA GLN A 346 9.15 -6.36 -28.61
C GLN A 346 9.48 -7.85 -28.44
N GLY A 347 10.78 -8.17 -28.42
CA GLY A 347 11.24 -9.53 -28.09
C GLY A 347 11.31 -9.71 -26.58
N GLU A 348 10.62 -10.72 -26.04
CA GLU A 348 10.62 -11.04 -24.62
C GLU A 348 11.00 -12.53 -24.40
N THR A 349 11.91 -12.81 -23.47
CA THR A 349 12.07 -14.13 -22.84
C THR A 349 11.37 -14.17 -21.49
N VAL A 350 10.93 -15.37 -21.11
CA VAL A 350 10.09 -15.61 -19.95
C VAL A 350 10.82 -16.57 -18.99
N THR A 351 10.91 -16.21 -17.70
CA THR A 351 11.63 -17.01 -16.68
C THR A 351 11.06 -18.41 -16.51
N CYS A 352 9.72 -18.59 -16.52
CA CYS A 352 9.11 -19.90 -16.30
C CYS A 352 9.40 -20.89 -17.43
N GLU A 353 9.75 -20.43 -18.62
CA GLU A 353 10.14 -21.27 -19.76
C GLU A 353 11.42 -22.07 -19.51
N ALA A 354 12.22 -21.67 -18.51
CA ALA A 354 13.32 -22.47 -18.01
C ALA A 354 12.89 -23.89 -17.58
N THR A 355 11.62 -24.06 -17.16
CA THR A 355 11.06 -25.38 -16.82
C THR A 355 10.94 -26.33 -18.00
N GLY A 356 10.83 -25.79 -19.22
CA GLY A 356 10.76 -26.57 -20.46
C GLY A 356 12.10 -26.69 -21.20
N SER A 357 13.15 -26.04 -20.68
CA SER A 357 14.46 -25.97 -21.32
C SER A 357 15.20 -27.31 -21.23
N VAL A 358 15.74 -27.78 -22.35
CA VAL A 358 16.47 -29.05 -22.47
C VAL A 358 17.85 -28.85 -23.10
N ASP A 359 18.81 -29.69 -22.73
CA ASP A 359 20.13 -29.75 -23.35
C ASP A 359 20.09 -30.46 -24.71
N ALA A 360 21.26 -30.60 -25.35
CA ALA A 360 21.39 -31.27 -26.65
C ALA A 360 20.96 -32.74 -26.64
N ASP A 361 20.97 -33.40 -25.47
CA ASP A 361 20.52 -34.78 -25.28
C ASP A 361 19.02 -34.86 -24.94
N GLY A 362 18.31 -33.72 -24.92
CA GLY A 362 16.89 -33.63 -24.55
C GLY A 362 16.63 -33.74 -23.05
N ARG A 363 17.65 -33.61 -22.19
CA ARG A 363 17.50 -33.65 -20.73
C ARG A 363 17.19 -32.27 -20.18
N PRO A 364 16.34 -32.14 -19.14
CA PRO A 364 16.05 -30.83 -18.55
C PRO A 364 17.31 -30.11 -18.05
N VAL A 365 17.52 -28.87 -18.50
CA VAL A 365 18.65 -28.03 -18.04
C VAL A 365 18.48 -27.65 -16.58
N LEU A 366 17.24 -27.30 -16.21
CA LEU A 366 16.80 -27.01 -14.86
C LEU A 366 15.66 -27.96 -14.47
N PRO A 367 15.96 -29.18 -13.98
CA PRO A 367 14.94 -30.07 -13.42
C PRO A 367 14.20 -29.33 -12.32
N PHE A 368 12.87 -29.30 -12.38
CA PHE A 368 12.06 -28.53 -11.44
C PHE A 368 10.97 -29.36 -10.77
N ALA A 369 10.48 -28.85 -9.64
CA ALA A 369 9.23 -29.28 -9.02
C ALA A 369 8.30 -28.07 -8.86
N ALA A 370 6.99 -28.32 -8.85
CA ALA A 370 5.98 -27.32 -8.50
C ALA A 370 5.42 -27.62 -7.11
N VAL A 371 5.17 -26.57 -6.32
CA VAL A 371 4.53 -26.68 -5.01
C VAL A 371 3.32 -25.76 -4.95
N ARG A 372 2.19 -26.27 -4.46
CA ARG A 372 0.99 -25.49 -4.20
C ARG A 372 1.12 -24.82 -2.84
N VAL A 373 1.09 -23.49 -2.85
CA VAL A 373 1.16 -22.64 -1.66
C VAL A 373 -0.17 -21.92 -1.42
N PRO A 374 -0.43 -21.47 -0.19
CA PRO A 374 -1.60 -20.65 0.11
C PRO A 374 -1.55 -19.35 -0.71
N ARG A 375 -2.64 -19.08 -1.44
CA ARG A 375 -2.77 -17.88 -2.27
C ARG A 375 -2.77 -16.63 -1.39
N GLU A 376 -3.73 -16.60 -0.50
CA GLU A 376 -3.90 -15.62 0.57
C GLU A 376 -3.87 -16.42 1.88
N GLY A 377 -3.45 -15.82 2.99
CA GLY A 377 -3.48 -16.49 4.29
C GLY A 377 -4.88 -17.02 4.63
N SER A 378 -4.98 -18.26 5.12
CA SER A 378 -6.24 -18.82 5.61
C SER A 378 -6.63 -18.16 6.93
N LEU A 379 -7.73 -17.42 6.90
CA LEU A 379 -8.45 -17.02 8.11
C LEU A 379 -9.09 -18.28 8.70
N GLY A 380 -8.55 -18.76 9.81
CA GLY A 380 -9.10 -19.90 10.55
C GLY A 380 -8.06 -20.94 10.97
N ASN A 381 -6.96 -21.09 10.23
CA ASN A 381 -5.80 -21.90 10.64
C ASN A 381 -4.55 -21.36 9.93
N PHE A 382 -3.68 -20.72 10.70
CA PHE A 382 -2.30 -20.32 10.37
C PHE A 382 -2.00 -19.50 9.07
N PHE A 383 -1.53 -18.26 9.24
CA PHE A 383 -1.10 -17.28 8.21
C PHE A 383 0.12 -17.72 7.37
N GLU A 384 -0.03 -17.74 6.04
CA GLU A 384 0.93 -18.30 5.06
C GLU A 384 0.82 -17.71 3.63
N GLY A 385 0.14 -16.58 3.42
CA GLY A 385 -0.18 -16.07 2.07
C GLY A 385 1.07 -15.79 1.22
N ARG A 386 1.09 -16.30 -0.01
CA ARG A 386 2.24 -16.17 -0.93
C ARG A 386 1.97 -15.29 -2.15
N PHE A 387 0.72 -14.91 -2.39
CA PHE A 387 0.32 -14.23 -3.61
C PHE A 387 -0.51 -12.96 -3.35
N TYR A 388 0.21 -11.86 -3.15
CA TYR A 388 -0.33 -10.50 -3.04
C TYR A 388 0.12 -9.63 -4.22
N PRO A 389 -0.34 -9.94 -5.46
CA PRO A 389 0.04 -9.17 -6.63
C PRO A 389 -0.66 -7.81 -6.64
N VAL A 390 0.09 -6.73 -6.87
CA VAL A 390 -0.47 -5.41 -7.19
C VAL A 390 -0.22 -5.13 -8.67
N LYS A 391 -1.19 -5.34 -9.54
CA LYS A 391 -1.03 -5.14 -11.00
C LYS A 391 -1.29 -3.69 -11.40
N LYS A 392 -2.21 -3.02 -10.70
CA LYS A 392 -2.63 -1.62 -10.93
C LYS A 392 -2.78 -0.86 -9.61
N PRO A 393 -2.74 0.48 -9.60
CA PRO A 393 -2.83 1.26 -8.36
C PRO A 393 -4.06 0.96 -7.50
N GLU A 394 -5.18 0.60 -8.12
CA GLU A 394 -6.44 0.28 -7.42
C GLU A 394 -6.35 -1.02 -6.59
N ASP A 395 -5.38 -1.89 -6.88
CA ASP A 395 -5.16 -3.12 -6.10
C ASP A 395 -4.52 -2.82 -4.72
N LEU A 396 -3.91 -1.63 -4.54
CA LEU A 396 -3.16 -1.26 -3.34
C LEU A 396 -4.03 -1.27 -2.09
N ASP A 397 -5.28 -0.78 -2.15
CA ASP A 397 -6.14 -0.68 -0.97
C ASP A 397 -6.46 -2.07 -0.39
N ARG A 398 -6.78 -3.02 -1.28
CA ARG A 398 -7.01 -4.42 -0.90
C ARG A 398 -5.74 -5.04 -0.31
N VAL A 399 -4.60 -4.85 -0.97
CA VAL A 399 -3.33 -5.45 -0.53
C VAL A 399 -2.83 -4.84 0.78
N ARG A 400 -2.99 -3.53 0.99
CA ARG A 400 -2.69 -2.85 2.26
C ARG A 400 -3.47 -3.45 3.41
N LEU A 401 -4.78 -3.67 3.23
CA LEU A 401 -5.62 -4.26 4.26
C LEU A 401 -5.16 -5.68 4.62
N LEU A 402 -4.87 -6.51 3.61
CA LEU A 402 -4.40 -7.88 3.80
C LEU A 402 -3.04 -7.90 4.54
N LEU A 403 -2.09 -7.07 4.14
CA LEU A 403 -0.78 -6.98 4.80
C LEU A 403 -0.88 -6.51 6.25
N ARG A 404 -1.76 -5.55 6.56
CA ARG A 404 -2.02 -5.13 7.95
C ARG A 404 -2.57 -6.29 8.77
N VAL A 405 -3.57 -6.98 8.25
CA VAL A 405 -4.18 -8.15 8.89
C VAL A 405 -3.13 -9.22 9.18
N GLU A 406 -2.26 -9.54 8.21
CA GLU A 406 -1.18 -10.50 8.40
C GLU A 406 -0.18 -10.08 9.47
N ARG A 407 0.22 -8.80 9.49
CA ARG A 407 1.15 -8.30 10.51
C ARG A 407 0.57 -8.37 11.92
N LEU A 408 -0.71 -8.00 12.08
CA LEU A 408 -1.41 -8.09 13.38
C LEU A 408 -1.47 -9.53 13.88
N ALA A 409 -1.78 -10.43 12.96
CA ALA A 409 -1.84 -11.85 13.20
C ALA A 409 -0.51 -12.46 13.64
N VAL A 410 0.60 -12.08 13.00
CA VAL A 410 1.94 -12.50 13.41
C VAL A 410 2.24 -12.01 14.82
N ALA A 411 2.03 -10.73 15.11
CA ALA A 411 2.28 -10.17 16.43
C ALA A 411 1.40 -10.79 17.53
N ALA A 412 0.13 -11.10 17.22
CA ALA A 412 -0.79 -11.76 18.15
C ALA A 412 -0.31 -13.17 18.58
N ARG A 413 0.58 -13.82 17.80
CA ARG A 413 1.19 -15.12 18.19
C ARG A 413 2.25 -14.98 19.25
N ASP A 414 2.94 -13.85 19.27
CA ASP A 414 4.01 -13.57 20.22
C ASP A 414 3.47 -13.04 21.57
N LEU A 415 2.15 -12.86 21.67
CA LEU A 415 1.48 -12.48 22.92
C LEU A 415 1.47 -13.60 23.96
N LYS A 416 1.33 -13.19 25.23
CA LYS A 416 1.16 -14.10 26.37
C LYS A 416 -0.03 -15.06 26.13
N PRO A 417 0.15 -16.38 26.34
CA PRO A 417 -0.94 -17.35 26.25
C PRO A 417 -2.14 -16.98 27.12
N GLY A 418 -3.37 -17.30 26.68
CA GLY A 418 -4.62 -17.09 27.43
C GLY A 418 -5.85 -16.73 26.59
N ALA A 419 -5.68 -16.56 25.28
CA ALA A 419 -6.80 -16.46 24.34
C ALA A 419 -7.62 -17.76 24.31
N THR A 420 -8.95 -17.62 24.29
CA THR A 420 -9.90 -18.74 24.38
C THR A 420 -10.83 -18.89 23.18
N GLY A 421 -10.82 -17.94 22.24
CA GLY A 421 -11.70 -17.93 21.08
C GLY A 421 -11.01 -17.44 19.81
N GLU A 422 -11.78 -17.45 18.71
CA GLU A 422 -11.32 -17.00 17.40
C GLU A 422 -11.01 -15.50 17.37
N ALA A 423 -10.04 -15.13 16.53
CA ALA A 423 -9.69 -13.74 16.30
C ALA A 423 -10.75 -13.03 15.46
N ARG A 424 -11.13 -11.82 15.88
CA ARG A 424 -11.97 -10.91 15.09
C ARG A 424 -11.15 -9.70 14.66
N TYR A 425 -11.38 -9.24 13.43
CA TYR A 425 -10.68 -8.10 12.87
C TYR A 425 -11.62 -6.93 12.69
N PHE A 426 -11.19 -5.73 13.04
CA PHE A 426 -11.99 -4.52 12.94
C PHE A 426 -11.26 -3.45 12.13
N TRP A 427 -11.99 -2.80 11.23
CA TRP A 427 -11.60 -1.52 10.64
C TRP A 427 -12.23 -0.40 11.44
N VAL A 428 -11.41 0.49 11.99
CA VAL A 428 -11.85 1.65 12.76
C VAL A 428 -11.30 2.92 12.10
N PRO A 429 -12.09 3.61 11.25
CA PRO A 429 -11.59 4.75 10.50
C PRO A 429 -11.25 5.93 11.44
N GLY A 430 -10.44 6.86 10.96
CA GLY A 430 -10.46 8.23 11.48
C GLY A 430 -11.59 9.02 10.86
N ARG A 431 -11.60 10.33 11.12
CA ARG A 431 -12.61 11.23 10.55
C ARG A 431 -12.03 12.58 10.17
N ILE A 432 -12.65 13.18 9.16
CA ILE A 432 -12.56 14.63 8.92
C ILE A 432 -13.83 15.31 9.40
N ASN A 433 -13.74 16.62 9.66
CA ASN A 433 -14.90 17.47 9.84
C ASN A 433 -14.98 18.47 8.69
N VAL A 434 -15.98 18.31 7.80
CA VAL A 434 -16.17 19.20 6.65
C VAL A 434 -16.39 20.62 7.16
N ILE A 435 -17.30 20.80 8.13
CA ILE A 435 -17.58 22.08 8.79
C ILE A 435 -18.37 21.84 10.09
N GLY A 436 -18.37 22.80 11.03
CA GLY A 436 -19.09 22.68 12.30
C GLY A 436 -18.19 22.59 13.53
N GLU A 437 -16.99 23.17 13.50
CA GLU A 437 -16.05 22.99 14.64
C GLU A 437 -16.53 23.64 15.92
N HIS A 438 -16.22 23.00 17.05
CA HIS A 438 -16.53 23.50 18.40
C HIS A 438 -18.02 23.75 18.67
N THR A 439 -18.90 23.17 17.85
CA THR A 439 -20.36 23.19 18.05
C THR A 439 -20.88 21.92 18.73
N ASP A 440 -20.13 20.81 18.67
CA ASP A 440 -20.60 19.49 19.11
C ASP A 440 -20.84 19.39 20.62
N TYR A 441 -19.93 19.91 21.45
CA TYR A 441 -20.13 20.02 22.89
C TYR A 441 -21.04 21.20 23.30
N ASN A 442 -21.57 21.94 22.33
CA ASN A 442 -22.62 22.95 22.49
C ASN A 442 -23.99 22.44 22.01
N ASP A 443 -24.16 21.13 21.84
CA ASP A 443 -25.38 20.50 21.30
C ASP A 443 -25.75 20.99 19.88
N GLY A 444 -24.73 21.47 19.16
CA GLY A 444 -24.78 22.05 17.82
C GLY A 444 -24.96 21.06 16.67
N LEU A 445 -24.69 21.56 15.47
CA LEU A 445 -24.70 20.81 14.22
C LEU A 445 -23.27 20.63 13.71
N VAL A 446 -22.94 19.42 13.27
CA VAL A 446 -21.64 19.10 12.66
C VAL A 446 -21.81 18.34 11.35
N LEU A 447 -20.80 18.40 10.48
CA LEU A 447 -20.77 17.68 9.21
C LEU A 447 -19.49 16.83 9.05
N PRO A 448 -19.25 15.84 9.93
CA PRO A 448 -18.09 14.95 9.82
C PRO A 448 -18.27 13.87 8.76
N ALA A 449 -17.16 13.24 8.38
CA ALA A 449 -17.14 12.07 7.52
C ALA A 449 -16.02 11.12 7.95
N ALA A 450 -16.30 9.81 7.96
CA ALA A 450 -15.28 8.80 8.15
C ALA A 450 -14.37 8.73 6.91
N VAL A 451 -13.07 8.55 7.10
CA VAL A 451 -12.10 8.49 6.00
C VAL A 451 -11.60 7.09 5.71
N ASP A 452 -10.94 6.93 4.57
CA ASP A 452 -10.24 5.73 4.09
C ASP A 452 -8.95 5.39 4.87
N LYS A 453 -8.67 6.14 5.94
CA LYS A 453 -7.53 5.93 6.85
C LYS A 453 -8.05 5.58 8.23
N GLY A 454 -7.39 4.69 8.96
CA GLY A 454 -7.90 4.13 10.19
C GLY A 454 -6.97 3.14 10.87
N ILE A 455 -7.49 2.58 11.95
CA ILE A 455 -6.91 1.48 12.68
C ILE A 455 -7.42 0.17 12.08
N VAL A 456 -6.51 -0.78 11.86
CA VAL A 456 -6.84 -2.19 11.75
C VAL A 456 -6.51 -2.83 13.09
N ALA A 457 -7.50 -3.49 13.69
CA ALA A 457 -7.37 -4.14 14.99
C ALA A 457 -7.69 -5.63 14.89
N LEU A 458 -6.92 -6.47 15.57
CA LEU A 458 -7.18 -7.87 15.84
C LEU A 458 -7.51 -7.99 17.33
N ALA A 459 -8.65 -8.60 17.66
CA ALA A 459 -9.01 -8.91 19.04
C ALA A 459 -9.32 -10.40 19.24
N ARG A 460 -8.97 -10.95 20.42
CA ARG A 460 -9.31 -12.32 20.85
C ARG A 460 -9.81 -12.31 22.29
N PRO A 461 -10.87 -13.06 22.63
CA PRO A 461 -11.34 -13.13 24.01
C PRO A 461 -10.32 -13.93 24.84
N ARG A 462 -10.20 -13.60 26.12
CA ARG A 462 -9.36 -14.33 27.09
C ARG A 462 -10.19 -14.82 28.26
N GLY A 463 -9.90 -16.03 28.72
CA GLY A 463 -10.59 -16.65 29.86
C GLY A 463 -9.99 -16.30 31.22
N ASP A 464 -8.80 -15.69 31.26
CA ASP A 464 -8.08 -15.32 32.49
C ASP A 464 -8.42 -13.91 33.01
N GLY A 465 -9.26 -13.16 32.29
CA GLY A 465 -9.66 -11.80 32.65
C GLY A 465 -8.58 -10.73 32.39
N GLU A 466 -7.40 -11.12 31.87
CA GLU A 466 -6.35 -10.16 31.54
C GLU A 466 -6.68 -9.36 30.26
N ARG A 467 -6.09 -8.18 30.13
CA ARG A 467 -6.17 -7.33 28.94
C ARG A 467 -4.77 -7.10 28.41
N VAL A 468 -4.46 -7.73 27.28
CA VAL A 468 -3.12 -7.69 26.67
C VAL A 468 -3.18 -6.81 25.43
N LEU A 469 -2.43 -5.72 25.45
CA LEU A 469 -2.48 -4.67 24.43
C LEU A 469 -1.15 -4.58 23.69
N GLN A 470 -1.18 -4.55 22.37
CA GLN A 470 0.00 -4.33 21.54
C GLN A 470 -0.35 -3.40 20.37
N SER A 471 0.54 -2.45 20.10
CA SER A 471 0.48 -1.64 18.88
C SER A 471 1.72 -1.94 18.05
N LEU A 472 1.54 -2.23 16.75
CA LEU A 472 2.64 -2.46 15.82
C LEU A 472 3.41 -1.18 15.48
N GLN A 473 2.74 -0.05 15.67
CA GLN A 473 3.33 1.27 15.58
C GLN A 473 3.48 1.76 17.01
N ALA A 474 4.70 2.02 17.49
CA ALA A 474 4.87 2.59 18.82
C ALA A 474 4.10 3.92 18.89
N PRO A 475 2.93 3.98 19.56
CA PRO A 475 2.16 5.20 19.59
C PRO A 475 2.89 6.18 20.52
N ASP A 476 2.74 7.47 20.26
CA ASP A 476 3.33 8.49 21.14
C ASP A 476 2.67 8.41 22.53
N GLY A 477 3.46 8.05 23.54
CA GLY A 477 3.02 7.99 24.94
C GLY A 477 2.27 6.72 25.34
N ASP A 478 1.74 6.74 26.57
CA ASP A 478 0.99 5.62 27.13
C ASP A 478 -0.47 5.65 26.68
N TRP A 479 -0.76 4.91 25.60
CA TRP A 479 -2.12 4.76 25.07
C TRP A 479 -2.98 3.78 25.88
N SER A 480 -2.38 2.99 26.79
CA SER A 480 -3.13 2.00 27.58
C SER A 480 -4.16 2.64 28.50
N ARG A 481 -3.95 3.92 28.88
CA ARG A 481 -4.94 4.75 29.59
C ARG A 481 -6.30 4.82 28.90
N TYR A 482 -6.35 4.82 27.55
CA TYR A 482 -7.61 4.80 26.82
C TYR A 482 -8.33 3.47 27.02
N ALA A 483 -7.58 2.37 27.13
CA ALA A 483 -8.18 1.06 27.38
C ALA A 483 -8.78 0.95 28.79
N GLU A 484 -8.07 1.46 29.80
CA GLU A 484 -8.58 1.55 31.17
C GLU A 484 -9.84 2.41 31.24
N ALA A 485 -9.83 3.57 30.58
CA ALA A 485 -10.97 4.48 30.53
C ALA A 485 -12.19 3.84 29.84
N VAL A 486 -11.99 3.06 28.78
CA VAL A 486 -13.08 2.30 28.13
C VAL A 486 -13.66 1.24 29.07
N VAL A 487 -12.81 0.49 29.78
CA VAL A 487 -13.26 -0.51 30.77
C VAL A 487 -14.08 0.16 31.88
N GLN A 488 -13.64 1.30 32.38
CA GLN A 488 -14.38 2.07 33.37
C GLN A 488 -15.73 2.57 32.80
N ALA A 489 -15.73 3.13 31.60
CA ALA A 489 -16.95 3.62 30.94
C ALA A 489 -17.98 2.50 30.67
N LEU A 490 -17.53 1.28 30.38
CA LEU A 490 -18.38 0.09 30.29
C LEU A 490 -18.96 -0.28 31.66
N GLY A 491 -18.14 -0.27 32.71
CA GLY A 491 -18.56 -0.52 34.08
C GLY A 491 -19.63 0.46 34.59
N GLU A 492 -19.48 1.75 34.30
CA GLU A 492 -20.49 2.79 34.61
C GLU A 492 -21.85 2.53 33.94
N ARG A 493 -21.87 1.76 32.84
CA ARG A 493 -23.08 1.34 32.12
C ARG A 493 -23.61 -0.03 32.56
N GLY A 494 -22.98 -0.67 33.55
CA GLY A 494 -23.34 -2.02 33.98
C GLY A 494 -22.92 -3.13 33.00
N VAL A 495 -22.04 -2.83 32.04
CA VAL A 495 -21.46 -3.83 31.13
C VAL A 495 -20.17 -4.34 31.75
N GLN A 496 -20.08 -5.65 32.00
CA GLN A 496 -18.87 -6.28 32.51
C GLN A 496 -17.95 -6.63 31.34
N PRO A 497 -16.79 -5.96 31.19
CA PRO A 497 -15.87 -6.25 30.09
C PRO A 497 -15.15 -7.58 30.33
N THR A 498 -14.91 -8.30 29.23
CA THR A 498 -14.16 -9.56 29.26
C THR A 498 -12.65 -9.32 29.23
N GLY A 499 -11.86 -10.35 29.54
CA GLY A 499 -10.44 -10.34 29.19
C GLY A 499 -10.28 -10.40 27.66
N PHE A 500 -9.27 -9.75 27.11
CA PHE A 500 -9.01 -9.76 25.67
C PHE A 500 -7.53 -9.51 25.31
N ASP A 501 -7.11 -10.07 24.18
CA ASP A 501 -5.96 -9.56 23.43
C ASP A 501 -6.45 -8.49 22.45
N LEU A 502 -5.68 -7.41 22.29
CA LEU A 502 -5.87 -6.41 21.25
C LEU A 502 -4.52 -6.08 20.63
N VAL A 503 -4.35 -6.40 19.35
CA VAL A 503 -3.23 -5.95 18.53
C VAL A 503 -3.76 -4.96 17.51
N LEU A 504 -3.11 -3.80 17.36
CA LEU A 504 -3.53 -2.78 16.41
C LEU A 504 -2.38 -2.20 15.58
N THR A 505 -2.72 -1.69 14.40
CA THR A 505 -1.86 -0.85 13.54
C THR A 505 -2.72 0.24 12.90
N SER A 506 -2.13 1.37 12.50
CA SER A 506 -2.85 2.55 12.03
C SER A 506 -2.21 3.16 10.78
N ASP A 507 -2.98 3.76 9.90
CA ASP A 507 -2.44 4.73 8.93
C ASP A 507 -3.00 6.14 9.14
N LEU A 508 -3.57 6.39 10.32
CA LEU A 508 -3.85 7.74 10.80
C LEU A 508 -2.53 8.40 11.22
N PRO A 509 -2.10 9.49 10.57
CA PRO A 509 -0.96 10.27 11.04
C PRO A 509 -1.18 10.76 12.48
N SER A 510 -0.20 10.50 13.34
CA SER A 510 -0.22 10.87 14.76
C SER A 510 -0.40 12.37 14.94
N GLY A 511 -1.32 12.78 15.83
CA GLY A 511 -1.53 14.20 16.15
C GLY A 511 -2.16 15.05 15.03
N SER A 512 -2.60 14.44 13.93
CA SER A 512 -3.20 15.12 12.76
C SER A 512 -4.59 15.73 13.01
N GLY A 513 -5.20 15.49 14.16
CA GLY A 513 -6.58 15.90 14.40
C GLY A 513 -7.61 15.11 13.60
N MET A 514 -7.28 13.92 13.09
CA MET A 514 -8.22 12.94 12.49
C MET A 514 -8.79 11.92 13.50
N SER A 515 -8.80 12.27 14.79
CA SER A 515 -9.43 11.50 15.88
C SER A 515 -8.88 10.10 16.14
N SER A 516 -7.55 9.98 16.19
CA SER A 516 -6.90 8.71 16.56
C SER A 516 -7.31 8.22 17.96
N SER A 517 -7.54 9.11 18.93
CA SER A 517 -8.00 8.75 20.28
C SER A 517 -9.38 8.08 20.27
N ALA A 518 -10.36 8.68 19.59
CA ALA A 518 -11.69 8.11 19.42
C ALA A 518 -11.64 6.74 18.72
N ALA A 519 -10.81 6.60 17.68
CA ALA A 519 -10.62 5.34 16.98
C ALA A 519 -10.02 4.25 17.90
N VAL A 520 -9.02 4.58 18.72
CA VAL A 520 -8.46 3.66 19.73
C VAL A 520 -9.53 3.27 20.75
N CYS A 521 -10.28 4.22 21.31
CA CYS A 521 -11.36 3.92 22.27
C CYS A 521 -12.41 2.96 21.67
N LEU A 522 -12.80 3.16 20.41
CA LEU A 522 -13.73 2.28 19.71
C LEU A 522 -13.14 0.88 19.47
N ALA A 523 -11.86 0.79 19.09
CA ALA A 523 -11.18 -0.50 18.92
C ALA A 523 -11.14 -1.30 20.24
N VAL A 524 -10.81 -0.64 21.35
CA VAL A 524 -10.85 -1.26 22.68
C VAL A 524 -12.28 -1.66 23.05
N ALA A 525 -13.26 -0.79 22.82
CA ALA A 525 -14.66 -1.09 23.16
C ALA A 525 -15.17 -2.32 22.40
N CYS A 526 -14.81 -2.48 21.13
CA CYS A 526 -15.09 -3.70 20.36
C CYS A 526 -14.44 -4.93 21.00
N ALA A 527 -13.15 -4.85 21.36
CA ALA A 527 -12.42 -5.97 21.98
C ALA A 527 -13.00 -6.37 23.35
N ALA A 528 -13.35 -5.38 24.17
CA ALA A 528 -13.89 -5.56 25.52
C ALA A 528 -15.34 -6.08 25.56
N THR A 529 -16.05 -6.01 24.43
CA THR A 529 -17.47 -6.38 24.33
C THR A 529 -17.73 -7.48 23.31
N MET A 530 -16.71 -8.25 22.90
CA MET A 530 -16.88 -9.28 21.87
C MET A 530 -17.89 -10.37 22.22
N ASP A 531 -18.02 -10.71 23.50
CA ASP A 531 -18.99 -11.72 23.97
C ASP A 531 -20.41 -11.15 24.14
N ALA A 532 -20.54 -9.82 24.21
CA ALA A 532 -21.82 -9.10 24.24
C ALA A 532 -21.73 -7.81 23.41
N PRO A 533 -21.71 -7.91 22.07
CA PRO A 533 -21.43 -6.76 21.19
C PRO A 533 -22.42 -5.61 21.40
N LEU A 534 -21.89 -4.40 21.54
CA LEU A 534 -22.69 -3.19 21.68
C LEU A 534 -23.13 -2.63 20.33
N SER A 535 -24.22 -1.86 20.33
CA SER A 535 -24.64 -1.10 19.15
C SER A 535 -23.59 -0.03 18.78
N PRO A 536 -23.47 0.39 17.51
CA PRO A 536 -22.56 1.47 17.13
C PRO A 536 -22.76 2.77 17.92
N ALA A 537 -24.01 3.08 18.27
CA ALA A 537 -24.35 4.25 19.10
C ALA A 537 -23.83 4.11 20.54
N ASP A 538 -23.92 2.91 21.13
CA ASP A 538 -23.40 2.66 22.47
C ASP A 538 -21.87 2.62 22.49
N LEU A 539 -21.23 2.04 21.47
CA LEU A 539 -19.77 2.10 21.29
C LEU A 539 -19.29 3.55 21.22
N ALA A 540 -19.96 4.42 20.43
CA ALA A 540 -19.61 5.83 20.33
C ALA A 540 -19.73 6.56 21.68
N ARG A 541 -20.78 6.29 22.46
CA ARG A 541 -20.97 6.88 23.81
C ARG A 541 -19.94 6.38 24.82
N VAL A 542 -19.61 5.09 24.79
CA VAL A 542 -18.54 4.52 25.62
C VAL A 542 -17.20 5.17 25.29
N ALA A 543 -16.88 5.29 24.00
CA ALA A 543 -15.64 5.92 23.56
C ALA A 543 -15.57 7.40 23.96
N GLN A 544 -16.68 8.14 23.84
CA GLN A 544 -16.74 9.54 24.28
C GLN A 544 -16.50 9.65 25.79
N ARG A 545 -17.18 8.81 26.58
CA ARG A 545 -17.01 8.79 28.04
C ARG A 545 -15.58 8.43 28.44
N ALA A 546 -14.95 7.48 27.74
CA ALA A 546 -13.56 7.12 27.96
C ALA A 546 -12.62 8.32 27.73
N GLU A 547 -12.83 9.13 26.69
CA GLU A 547 -12.03 10.34 26.48
C GLU A 547 -12.21 11.40 27.57
N HIS A 548 -13.42 11.51 28.14
CA HIS A 548 -13.66 12.37 29.32
C HIS A 548 -12.87 11.88 30.54
N LEU A 549 -12.82 10.56 30.76
CA LEU A 549 -12.08 9.95 31.87
C LEU A 549 -10.56 10.12 31.71
N VAL A 550 -10.06 10.18 30.48
CA VAL A 550 -8.65 10.54 30.17
C VAL A 550 -8.38 12.04 30.37
N GLY A 551 -9.42 12.86 30.54
CA GLY A 551 -9.31 14.28 30.91
C GLY A 551 -9.61 15.27 29.78
N VAL A 552 -10.06 14.81 28.62
CA VAL A 552 -10.42 15.68 27.48
C VAL A 552 -11.93 15.73 27.33
N GLN A 553 -12.55 16.88 27.59
CA GLN A 553 -14.01 17.03 27.60
C GLN A 553 -14.56 17.23 26.18
N VAL A 554 -14.40 16.23 25.31
CA VAL A 554 -14.84 16.24 23.91
C VAL A 554 -16.38 16.20 23.76
N GLY A 555 -16.91 16.62 22.61
CA GLY A 555 -18.27 16.28 22.19
C GLY A 555 -18.35 14.87 21.58
N ILE A 556 -19.49 14.54 20.95
CA ILE A 556 -19.78 13.18 20.42
C ILE A 556 -19.39 12.99 18.95
N MET A 557 -18.99 14.07 18.27
CA MET A 557 -18.80 14.10 16.82
C MET A 557 -17.84 13.02 16.32
N ASP A 558 -16.66 12.92 16.95
CA ASP A 558 -15.57 12.07 16.50
C ASP A 558 -15.97 10.60 16.57
N GLN A 559 -16.45 10.16 17.73
CA GLN A 559 -16.82 8.77 17.97
C GLN A 559 -18.04 8.38 17.14
N TRP A 560 -19.00 9.29 16.97
CA TRP A 560 -20.18 9.05 16.16
C TRP A 560 -19.85 8.92 14.67
N ALA A 561 -19.02 9.83 14.13
CA ALA A 561 -18.61 9.78 12.74
C ALA A 561 -17.85 8.50 12.40
N ILE A 562 -16.95 8.09 13.30
CA ILE A 562 -16.21 6.84 13.15
C ILE A 562 -17.15 5.64 13.22
N ALA A 563 -18.08 5.59 14.17
CA ALA A 563 -18.99 4.46 14.32
C ALA A 563 -20.05 4.34 13.20
N HIS A 564 -20.55 5.47 12.68
CA HIS A 564 -21.70 5.52 11.77
C HIS A 564 -21.37 5.96 10.33
N GLY A 565 -20.08 6.08 9.99
CA GLY A 565 -19.64 6.51 8.67
C GLY A 565 -20.32 5.78 7.50
N VAL A 566 -20.72 6.54 6.48
CA VAL A 566 -21.32 6.01 5.26
C VAL A 566 -20.40 6.36 4.08
N LYS A 567 -19.99 5.34 3.32
CA LYS A 567 -19.10 5.52 2.16
C LYS A 567 -19.63 6.60 1.22
N GLY A 568 -18.77 7.53 0.83
CA GLY A 568 -19.13 8.65 -0.07
C GLY A 568 -20.04 9.74 0.53
N HIS A 569 -20.33 9.71 1.83
CA HIS A 569 -21.25 10.67 2.47
C HIS A 569 -20.62 11.32 3.71
N ALA A 570 -20.82 12.63 3.86
CA ALA A 570 -20.71 13.28 5.16
C ALA A 570 -21.99 13.03 5.98
N LEU A 571 -21.92 13.24 7.29
CA LEU A 571 -23.02 12.99 8.21
C LEU A 571 -23.45 14.32 8.81
N ARG A 572 -24.60 14.87 8.39
CA ARG A 572 -25.21 15.99 9.11
C ARG A 572 -25.73 15.46 10.44
N LEU A 573 -24.99 15.71 11.51
CA LEU A 573 -25.28 15.24 12.85
C LEU A 573 -25.79 16.39 13.71
N ASP A 574 -26.95 16.19 14.30
CA ASP A 574 -27.45 17.00 15.40
C ASP A 574 -26.97 16.41 16.73
N CYS A 575 -26.00 17.05 17.39
CA CYS A 575 -25.33 16.48 18.56
C CYS A 575 -26.23 16.33 19.79
N ARG A 576 -27.36 17.06 19.84
CA ARG A 576 -28.36 16.97 20.90
C ARG A 576 -29.20 15.71 20.79
N SER A 577 -29.83 15.53 19.63
CA SER A 577 -30.77 14.44 19.36
C SER A 577 -30.09 13.18 18.83
N LEU A 578 -28.84 13.30 18.39
CA LEU A 578 -28.07 12.32 17.62
C LEU A 578 -28.71 11.94 16.28
N THR A 579 -29.68 12.74 15.81
CA THR A 579 -30.27 12.58 14.49
C THR A 579 -29.18 12.76 13.44
N THR A 580 -29.01 11.75 12.59
CA THR A 580 -27.95 11.70 11.58
C THR A 580 -28.56 11.60 10.20
N THR A 581 -28.21 12.53 9.31
CA THR A 581 -28.62 12.51 7.90
C THR A 581 -27.38 12.40 7.01
N PRO A 582 -27.21 11.29 6.25
CA PRO A 582 -26.16 11.20 5.25
C PRO A 582 -26.33 12.24 4.15
N VAL A 583 -25.26 12.96 3.82
CA VAL A 583 -25.20 13.97 2.76
C VAL A 583 -24.15 13.54 1.74
N PRO A 584 -24.52 13.27 0.47
CA PRO A 584 -23.57 12.85 -0.55
C PRO A 584 -22.44 13.86 -0.72
N LEU A 585 -21.20 13.38 -0.73
CA LEU A 585 -20.01 14.21 -0.89
C LEU A 585 -19.48 14.08 -2.33
N ALA A 586 -20.25 14.58 -3.29
CA ALA A 586 -19.95 14.50 -4.72
C ALA A 586 -18.99 15.63 -5.13
N LEU A 587 -17.68 15.37 -5.12
CA LEU A 587 -16.65 16.40 -5.37
C LEU A 587 -16.26 16.58 -6.84
N GLY A 588 -16.70 15.71 -7.75
CA GLY A 588 -16.30 15.76 -9.15
C GLY A 588 -14.78 15.79 -9.33
N ASP A 589 -14.30 16.83 -10.03
CA ASP A 589 -12.88 17.04 -10.34
C ASP A 589 -12.07 17.56 -9.13
N PHE A 590 -12.67 17.71 -7.96
CA PHE A 590 -11.99 18.14 -6.73
C PHE A 590 -11.73 16.95 -5.79
N ALA A 591 -10.73 17.13 -4.93
CA ALA A 591 -10.39 16.24 -3.84
C ALA A 591 -10.33 17.00 -2.52
N LEU A 592 -10.65 16.31 -1.43
CA LEU A 592 -10.36 16.78 -0.08
C LEU A 592 -8.89 16.53 0.22
N VAL A 593 -8.19 17.60 0.54
CA VAL A 593 -6.78 17.58 0.91
C VAL A 593 -6.67 17.88 2.40
N VAL A 594 -6.08 16.96 3.14
CA VAL A 594 -5.67 17.16 4.52
C VAL A 594 -4.18 17.47 4.53
N ALA A 595 -3.80 18.55 5.21
CA ALA A 595 -2.39 18.93 5.34
C ALA A 595 -2.00 19.15 6.81
N ASP A 596 -0.99 18.42 7.28
CA ASP A 596 -0.43 18.52 8.63
C ASP A 596 0.65 19.60 8.69
N THR A 597 0.49 20.52 9.61
CA THR A 597 1.46 21.58 9.93
C THR A 597 2.81 21.03 10.40
N GLY A 598 2.85 19.79 10.90
CA GLY A 598 4.03 19.22 11.55
C GLY A 598 4.24 19.71 12.99
N LYS A 599 3.42 20.68 13.45
CA LYS A 599 3.44 21.17 14.82
C LYS A 599 2.52 20.30 15.69
N ARG A 600 3.10 19.65 16.71
CA ARG A 600 2.36 18.81 17.66
C ARG A 600 1.72 19.65 18.77
N ARG A 601 0.61 19.13 19.30
CA ARG A 601 -0.29 19.80 20.24
C ARG A 601 0.15 19.61 21.71
N GLU A 602 1.31 20.14 22.09
CA GLU A 602 1.88 19.93 23.44
C GLU A 602 1.04 20.52 24.60
N LEU A 603 0.18 21.51 24.35
CA LEU A 603 -0.58 22.26 25.37
C LEU A 603 -2.10 22.28 25.16
N SER A 604 -2.64 21.39 24.31
CA SER A 604 -4.00 21.56 23.76
C SER A 604 -5.17 21.14 24.66
N SER A 605 -5.00 20.20 25.58
CA SER A 605 -6.12 19.69 26.39
C SER A 605 -6.69 20.76 27.33
N SER A 606 -5.82 21.59 27.93
CA SER A 606 -6.24 22.71 28.77
C SER A 606 -6.93 23.80 27.95
N ALA A 607 -6.34 24.22 26.82
CA ALA A 607 -6.91 25.25 25.95
C ALA A 607 -8.26 24.85 25.35
N TYR A 608 -8.42 23.58 24.95
CA TYR A 608 -9.69 23.03 24.48
C TYR A 608 -10.75 23.07 25.59
N ASN A 609 -10.41 22.61 26.80
CA ASN A 609 -11.32 22.64 27.94
C ASN A 609 -11.71 24.09 28.32
N THR A 610 -10.78 25.04 28.24
CA THR A 610 -11.08 26.47 28.45
C THR A 610 -12.12 26.98 27.45
N ARG A 611 -12.04 26.62 26.16
CA ARG A 611 -13.05 27.02 25.16
C ARG A 611 -14.43 26.45 25.48
N ARG A 612 -14.49 25.21 25.98
CA ARG A 612 -15.74 24.59 26.43
C ARG A 612 -16.33 25.33 27.64
N GLU A 613 -15.49 25.66 28.62
CA GLU A 613 -15.90 26.43 29.82
C GLU A 613 -16.40 27.84 29.45
N GLU A 614 -15.72 28.54 28.54
CA GLU A 614 -16.15 29.84 28.02
C GLU A 614 -17.55 29.73 27.36
N CYS A 615 -17.79 28.68 26.56
CA CYS A 615 -19.10 28.46 25.94
C CYS A 615 -20.19 28.17 26.98
N ALA A 616 -19.89 27.32 27.98
CA ALA A 616 -20.82 26.99 29.05
C ALA A 616 -21.17 28.23 29.90
N GLU A 617 -20.18 29.07 30.20
CA GLU A 617 -20.37 30.34 30.91
C GLU A 617 -21.21 31.33 30.10
N ALA A 618 -20.97 31.43 28.78
CA ALA A 618 -21.79 32.23 27.89
C ALA A 618 -23.26 31.77 27.89
N ALA A 619 -23.51 30.46 27.76
CA ALA A 619 -24.86 29.90 27.82
C ALA A 619 -25.54 30.19 29.17
N ARG A 620 -24.80 30.02 30.28
CA ARG A 620 -25.30 30.28 31.64
C ARG A 620 -25.73 31.75 31.82
N ARG A 621 -24.95 32.69 31.30
CA ARG A 621 -25.28 34.13 31.37
C ARG A 621 -26.50 34.50 30.53
N LEU A 622 -26.76 33.76 29.46
CA LEU A 622 -27.96 33.91 28.62
C LEU A 622 -29.18 33.13 29.16
N GLY A 623 -29.04 32.42 30.29
CA GLY A 623 -30.11 31.59 30.84
C GLY A 623 -30.46 30.40 29.94
N ARG A 624 -29.46 29.81 29.28
CA ARG A 624 -29.58 28.62 28.44
C ARG A 624 -28.69 27.49 28.97
N GLN A 625 -29.02 26.25 28.61
CA GLN A 625 -28.16 25.09 28.92
C GLN A 625 -26.97 25.01 27.97
N THR A 626 -27.21 25.30 26.69
CA THR A 626 -26.19 25.31 25.64
C THR A 626 -26.39 26.51 24.72
N LEU A 627 -25.41 26.75 23.85
CA LEU A 627 -25.48 27.82 22.84
C LEU A 627 -26.30 27.44 21.60
N ARG A 628 -26.89 26.24 21.56
CA ARG A 628 -27.60 25.71 20.38
C ARG A 628 -28.74 26.59 19.88
N GLU A 629 -29.53 27.15 20.78
CA GLU A 629 -30.75 27.90 20.44
C GLU A 629 -30.59 29.41 20.61
N VAL A 630 -29.35 29.87 20.79
CA VAL A 630 -29.03 31.29 20.95
C VAL A 630 -29.02 31.96 19.57
N LEU A 631 -29.70 33.11 19.46
CA LEU A 631 -29.68 33.96 18.27
C LEU A 631 -28.60 35.04 18.40
N VAL A 632 -28.12 35.56 17.26
CA VAL A 632 -27.03 36.56 17.22
C VAL A 632 -27.42 37.83 17.99
N GLU A 633 -28.70 38.20 17.96
CA GLU A 633 -29.25 39.38 18.60
C GLU A 633 -29.22 39.28 20.14
N GLU A 634 -29.21 38.07 20.69
CA GLU A 634 -29.17 37.82 22.15
C GLU A 634 -27.75 37.99 22.73
N LEU A 635 -26.72 38.09 21.88
CA LEU A 635 -25.30 38.06 22.31
C LEU A 635 -24.78 39.40 22.85
N GLY A 636 -25.49 40.50 22.63
CA GLY A 636 -25.00 41.86 22.94
C GLY A 636 -24.61 42.06 24.42
N GLY A 637 -25.29 41.38 25.35
CA GLY A 637 -25.04 41.49 26.79
C GLY A 637 -23.82 40.72 27.32
N LEU A 638 -23.19 39.86 26.51
CA LEU A 638 -22.04 39.07 26.95
C LEU A 638 -20.74 39.89 26.90
N PRO A 639 -19.83 39.77 27.88
CA PRO A 639 -18.49 40.33 27.79
C PRO A 639 -17.59 39.51 26.84
N GLU A 640 -16.47 40.09 26.39
CA GLU A 640 -15.42 39.31 25.75
C GLU A 640 -14.64 38.48 26.78
N PRO A 641 -14.12 37.28 26.40
CA PRO A 641 -14.21 36.65 25.08
C PRO A 641 -15.53 35.89 24.82
N LEU A 642 -16.43 35.80 25.82
CA LEU A 642 -17.64 34.97 25.78
C LEU A 642 -18.55 35.32 24.59
N ARG A 643 -18.71 36.61 24.29
CA ARG A 643 -19.48 37.07 23.13
C ARG A 643 -18.90 36.54 21.83
N SER A 644 -17.58 36.63 21.62
CA SER A 644 -16.93 36.09 20.43
C SER A 644 -17.08 34.57 20.32
N ARG A 645 -16.95 33.84 21.44
CA ARG A 645 -17.17 32.39 21.45
C ARG A 645 -18.59 32.01 21.07
N ALA A 646 -19.58 32.67 21.67
CA ALA A 646 -20.98 32.43 21.37
C ALA A 646 -21.33 32.79 19.91
N THR A 647 -20.79 33.91 19.41
CA THR A 647 -20.98 34.34 18.02
C THR A 647 -20.47 33.28 17.04
N HIS A 648 -19.28 32.73 17.30
CA HIS A 648 -18.75 31.63 16.50
C HIS A 648 -19.72 30.44 16.45
N VAL A 649 -20.18 29.95 17.60
CA VAL A 649 -21.05 28.76 17.68
C VAL A 649 -22.37 28.96 16.91
N VAL A 650 -23.00 30.13 17.07
CA VAL A 650 -24.26 30.45 16.37
C VAL A 650 -24.04 30.53 14.86
N GLU A 651 -23.02 31.26 14.41
CA GLU A 651 -22.72 31.39 12.98
C GLU A 651 -22.24 30.08 12.36
N GLU A 652 -21.51 29.24 13.10
CA GLU A 652 -20.97 27.95 12.63
C GLU A 652 -22.08 26.91 12.43
N ASN A 653 -23.06 26.85 13.34
CA ASN A 653 -24.28 26.04 13.13
C ASN A 653 -24.99 26.41 11.83
N ALA A 654 -25.14 27.72 11.56
CA ALA A 654 -25.72 28.19 10.30
C ALA A 654 -24.82 27.92 9.08
N ARG A 655 -23.49 27.82 9.26
CA ARG A 655 -22.57 27.40 8.19
C ARG A 655 -22.72 25.91 7.87
N VAL A 656 -23.02 25.05 8.85
CA VAL A 656 -23.29 23.62 8.61
C VAL A 656 -24.49 23.43 7.69
N ASP A 657 -25.62 24.07 7.98
CA ASP A 657 -26.82 23.95 7.13
C ASP A 657 -26.59 24.51 5.71
N ARG A 658 -25.83 25.61 5.60
CA ARG A 658 -25.42 26.15 4.28
C ARG A 658 -24.50 25.21 3.52
N ALA A 659 -23.58 24.52 4.19
CA ALA A 659 -22.69 23.55 3.55
C ALA A 659 -23.47 22.33 3.05
N VAL A 660 -24.47 21.87 3.82
CA VAL A 660 -25.39 20.80 3.40
C VAL A 660 -26.14 21.22 2.13
N ALA A 661 -26.69 22.43 2.09
CA ALA A 661 -27.37 22.95 0.91
C ALA A 661 -26.42 23.09 -0.29
N ALA A 662 -25.19 23.55 -0.08
CA ALA A 662 -24.17 23.64 -1.13
C ALA A 662 -23.84 22.27 -1.73
N LEU A 663 -23.63 21.26 -0.89
CA LEU A 663 -23.37 19.88 -1.33
C LEU A 663 -24.56 19.29 -2.10
N GLN A 664 -25.78 19.48 -1.60
CA GLN A 664 -27.00 19.00 -2.28
C GLN A 664 -27.19 19.64 -3.66
N ASN A 665 -26.77 20.90 -3.82
CA ASN A 665 -26.83 21.63 -5.08
C ASN A 665 -25.60 21.45 -5.98
N GLY A 666 -24.57 20.73 -5.52
CA GLY A 666 -23.29 20.59 -6.24
C GLY A 666 -22.45 21.87 -6.32
N ASP A 667 -22.72 22.87 -5.47
CA ASP A 667 -22.02 24.16 -5.46
C ASP A 667 -20.76 24.11 -4.58
N LEU A 668 -19.71 23.49 -5.12
CA LEU A 668 -18.42 23.37 -4.43
C LEU A 668 -17.71 24.71 -4.22
N VAL A 669 -18.03 25.72 -5.02
CA VAL A 669 -17.47 27.08 -4.85
C VAL A 669 -18.08 27.74 -3.60
N ALA A 670 -19.39 27.60 -3.39
CA ALA A 670 -20.02 28.03 -2.15
C ALA A 670 -19.48 27.26 -0.94
N LEU A 671 -19.25 25.95 -1.07
CA LEU A 671 -18.63 25.16 -0.01
C LEU A 671 -17.22 25.65 0.33
N GLY A 672 -16.38 25.95 -0.66
CA GLY A 672 -15.05 26.52 -0.46
C GLY A 672 -15.08 27.86 0.29
N LYS A 673 -15.99 28.77 -0.09
CA LYS A 673 -16.19 30.03 0.64
C LYS A 673 -16.62 29.83 2.09
N LEU A 674 -17.39 28.77 2.37
CA LEU A 674 -17.78 28.41 3.73
C LEU A 674 -16.59 27.87 4.54
N PHE A 675 -15.62 27.20 3.92
CA PHE A 675 -14.37 26.81 4.59
C PHE A 675 -13.60 28.04 5.04
N ASP A 676 -13.37 29.00 4.14
CA ASP A 676 -12.64 30.23 4.46
C ASP A 676 -13.34 31.02 5.58
N ALA A 677 -14.67 31.12 5.53
CA ALA A 677 -15.47 31.78 6.57
C ALA A 677 -15.40 31.05 7.92
N SER A 678 -15.42 29.71 7.93
CA SER A 678 -15.23 28.91 9.14
C SER A 678 -13.83 29.12 9.72
N HIS A 679 -12.80 29.12 8.88
CA HIS A 679 -11.42 29.35 9.31
C HIS A 679 -11.23 30.73 9.94
N ALA A 680 -11.72 31.79 9.28
CA ALA A 680 -11.66 33.15 9.83
C ALA A 680 -12.39 33.24 11.17
N SER A 681 -13.56 32.60 11.31
CA SER A 681 -14.28 32.55 12.58
C SER A 681 -13.50 31.81 13.67
N LEU A 682 -12.86 30.69 13.35
CA LEU A 682 -12.03 29.92 14.29
C LEU A 682 -10.76 30.65 14.71
N ARG A 683 -10.16 31.42 13.80
CA ARG A 683 -8.98 32.24 14.08
C ARG A 683 -9.33 33.48 14.90
N ASP A 684 -10.31 34.26 14.43
CA ASP A 684 -10.56 35.62 14.93
C ASP A 684 -11.60 35.67 16.05
N ARG A 685 -12.65 34.83 16.00
CA ARG A 685 -13.71 34.80 17.02
C ARG A 685 -13.49 33.73 18.06
N PHE A 686 -13.09 32.53 17.63
CA PHE A 686 -12.91 31.40 18.54
C PHE A 686 -11.47 31.27 19.05
N GLU A 687 -10.50 31.89 18.40
CA GLU A 687 -9.08 31.91 18.79
C GLU A 687 -8.53 30.51 19.10
N VAL A 688 -8.76 29.58 18.17
CA VAL A 688 -8.23 28.19 18.22
C VAL A 688 -7.30 27.87 17.06
N SER A 689 -7.03 28.82 16.16
CA SER A 689 -5.99 28.63 15.13
C SER A 689 -4.58 28.77 15.73
N SER A 690 -3.55 28.71 14.88
CA SER A 690 -2.16 29.02 15.22
C SER A 690 -1.43 29.66 14.04
N PRO A 691 -0.29 30.33 14.27
CA PRO A 691 0.51 30.87 13.17
C PRO A 691 0.86 29.84 12.10
N GLU A 692 1.10 28.58 12.50
CA GLU A 692 1.37 27.46 11.60
C GLU A 692 0.13 27.04 10.80
N LEU A 693 -1.04 26.95 11.43
CA LEU A 693 -2.30 26.64 10.73
C LEU A 693 -2.62 27.72 9.71
N ASP A 694 -2.55 28.99 10.12
CA ASP A 694 -2.84 30.15 9.26
C ASP A 694 -1.83 30.21 8.10
N ALA A 695 -0.54 30.02 8.38
CA ALA A 695 0.49 29.97 7.34
C ALA A 695 0.30 28.83 6.34
N LEU A 696 -0.17 27.66 6.80
CA LEU A 696 -0.42 26.53 5.91
C LEU A 696 -1.66 26.74 5.05
N VAL A 697 -2.75 27.29 5.63
CA VAL A 697 -3.94 27.69 4.86
C VAL A 697 -3.56 28.72 3.79
N ASP A 698 -2.83 29.77 4.16
CA ASP A 698 -2.34 30.79 3.22
C ASP A 698 -1.51 30.17 2.08
N ALA A 699 -0.60 29.24 2.42
CA ALA A 699 0.28 28.60 1.46
C ALA A 699 -0.51 27.73 0.46
N ILE A 700 -1.51 26.99 0.92
CA ILE A 700 -2.38 26.16 0.08
C ILE A 700 -3.22 27.02 -0.86
N CYS A 701 -3.80 28.10 -0.36
CA CYS A 701 -4.58 29.04 -1.19
C CYS A 701 -3.68 29.76 -2.21
N THR A 702 -2.48 30.19 -1.81
CA THR A 702 -1.53 30.88 -2.69
C THR A 702 -1.04 29.98 -3.81
N ALA A 703 -0.63 28.74 -3.48
CA ALA A 703 -0.21 27.76 -4.48
C ALA A 703 -1.38 27.30 -5.37
N GLY A 704 -2.57 27.18 -4.79
CA GLY A 704 -3.78 26.76 -5.48
C GLY A 704 -4.30 27.76 -6.51
N GLY A 705 -4.34 29.04 -6.15
CA GLY A 705 -5.06 30.04 -6.92
C GLY A 705 -6.50 29.60 -7.17
N SER A 706 -6.94 29.61 -8.43
CA SER A 706 -8.28 29.13 -8.82
C SER A 706 -8.50 27.62 -8.65
N ASP A 707 -7.43 26.84 -8.46
CA ASP A 707 -7.50 25.39 -8.34
C ASP A 707 -7.82 24.95 -6.89
N THR A 708 -7.76 25.86 -5.92
CA THR A 708 -8.19 25.65 -4.53
C THR A 708 -9.44 26.48 -4.26
N LEU A 709 -10.56 25.84 -3.94
CA LEU A 709 -11.84 26.53 -3.71
C LEU A 709 -11.95 27.15 -2.32
N GLY A 710 -11.23 26.60 -1.34
CA GLY A 710 -11.18 27.09 0.04
C GLY A 710 -10.41 26.14 0.95
N ALA A 711 -9.97 26.67 2.08
CA ALA A 711 -9.17 25.93 3.06
C ALA A 711 -9.44 26.40 4.49
N ARG A 712 -9.36 25.47 5.45
CA ARG A 712 -9.57 25.76 6.88
C ARG A 712 -8.75 24.86 7.79
N MET A 713 -8.51 25.29 9.01
CA MET A 713 -8.05 24.37 10.07
C MET A 713 -9.10 23.29 10.36
N MET A 714 -8.69 22.13 10.89
CA MET A 714 -9.59 21.02 11.23
C MET A 714 -9.28 20.42 12.62
N GLY A 715 -10.33 19.99 13.32
CA GLY A 715 -10.30 19.47 14.68
C GLY A 715 -10.18 20.58 15.73
N GLY A 716 -9.71 20.21 16.93
CA GLY A 716 -9.68 21.11 18.10
C GLY A 716 -8.69 22.28 18.06
N GLY A 717 -7.98 22.52 16.96
CA GLY A 717 -7.07 23.66 16.80
C GLY A 717 -5.72 23.55 17.50
N PHE A 718 -5.05 24.71 17.65
CA PHE A 718 -3.74 24.88 18.29
C PHE A 718 -2.62 24.05 17.64
N GLY A 719 -2.66 23.95 16.30
CA GLY A 719 -1.83 23.06 15.50
C GLY A 719 -2.60 21.85 14.94
N GLY A 720 -1.88 20.91 14.33
CA GLY A 720 -2.47 19.75 13.65
C GLY A 720 -2.71 20.01 12.17
N CYS A 721 -3.90 19.67 11.66
CA CYS A 721 -4.18 19.67 10.21
C CYS A 721 -5.13 20.76 9.74
N THR A 722 -5.06 21.01 8.44
CA THR A 722 -6.02 21.77 7.64
C THR A 722 -6.80 20.83 6.72
N LEU A 723 -7.96 21.29 6.25
CA LEU A 723 -8.79 20.66 5.24
C LEU A 723 -9.03 21.66 4.11
N SER A 724 -8.86 21.23 2.85
CA SER A 724 -9.03 22.08 1.68
C SER A 724 -9.66 21.33 0.50
N LEU A 725 -10.28 22.08 -0.41
CA LEU A 725 -10.85 21.57 -1.66
C LEU A 725 -9.96 21.97 -2.83
N VAL A 726 -9.28 21.00 -3.43
CA VAL A 726 -8.28 21.23 -4.48
C VAL A 726 -8.58 20.40 -5.73
N ARG A 727 -8.43 20.98 -6.92
CA ARG A 727 -8.65 20.27 -8.19
C ARG A 727 -7.65 19.11 -8.34
N ARG A 728 -8.14 17.94 -8.74
CA ARG A 728 -7.41 16.66 -8.77
C ARG A 728 -6.15 16.73 -9.65
N ASP A 729 -6.22 17.41 -10.79
CA ASP A 729 -5.09 17.58 -11.72
C ASP A 729 -4.02 18.57 -11.23
N ALA A 730 -4.34 19.43 -10.26
CA ALA A 730 -3.44 20.43 -9.70
C ALA A 730 -2.69 19.95 -8.44
N LEU A 731 -3.10 18.81 -7.86
CA LEU A 731 -2.72 18.38 -6.51
C LEU A 731 -1.22 18.49 -6.21
N ALA A 732 -0.32 17.92 -7.01
CA ALA A 732 1.10 17.98 -6.63
C ALA A 732 1.80 19.27 -6.98
N ARG A 733 1.28 20.05 -7.93
CA ARG A 733 1.79 21.41 -8.11
C ARG A 733 1.51 22.16 -6.81
N VAL A 734 0.26 22.10 -6.33
CA VAL A 734 -0.17 22.69 -5.07
C VAL A 734 0.62 22.14 -3.88
N PHE A 735 0.77 20.83 -3.71
CA PHE A 735 1.49 20.26 -2.57
C PHE A 735 2.96 20.69 -2.52
N ARG A 736 3.62 20.75 -3.69
CA ARG A 736 5.03 21.15 -3.80
C ARG A 736 5.21 22.63 -3.51
N GLU A 737 4.39 23.47 -4.14
CA GLU A 737 4.46 24.93 -4.00
C GLU A 737 4.02 25.35 -2.59
N ALA A 738 2.90 24.85 -2.10
CA ALA A 738 2.41 25.11 -0.74
C ALA A 738 3.41 24.61 0.31
N GLY A 739 3.95 23.40 0.14
CA GLY A 739 4.99 22.88 1.02
C GLY A 739 6.23 23.77 1.06
N SER A 740 6.69 24.26 -0.10
CA SER A 740 7.83 25.18 -0.16
C SER A 740 7.53 26.55 0.45
N ILE A 741 6.34 27.12 0.19
CA ILE A 741 5.91 28.39 0.76
C ILE A 741 5.82 28.28 2.29
N TYR A 742 5.19 27.22 2.78
CA TYR A 742 5.04 26.96 4.21
C TYR A 742 6.38 26.77 4.89
N GLU A 743 7.25 25.91 4.37
CA GLU A 743 8.57 25.64 4.95
C GLU A 743 9.45 26.89 4.99
N LYS A 744 9.40 27.74 3.96
CA LYS A 744 10.10 29.04 3.98
C LYS A 744 9.57 30.00 5.05
N LYS A 745 8.26 29.96 5.34
CA LYS A 745 7.60 30.87 6.30
C LYS A 745 7.73 30.37 7.75
N SER A 746 7.61 29.07 7.98
CA SER A 746 7.54 28.46 9.32
C SER A 746 8.84 27.78 9.76
N GLY A 747 9.72 27.40 8.84
CA GLY A 747 10.86 26.51 9.11
C GLY A 747 10.46 25.05 9.36
N ILE A 748 9.19 24.69 9.14
CA ILE A 748 8.63 23.36 9.38
C ILE A 748 8.16 22.77 8.05
N ARG A 749 8.42 21.48 7.83
CA ARG A 749 7.92 20.77 6.66
C ARG A 749 6.50 20.26 6.90
N ALA A 750 5.56 20.67 6.04
CA ALA A 750 4.20 20.15 6.04
C ALA A 750 4.10 18.80 5.31
N THR A 751 3.10 18.01 5.68
CA THR A 751 2.75 16.77 4.99
C THR A 751 1.34 16.88 4.42
N PHE A 752 1.13 16.43 3.18
CA PHE A 752 -0.14 16.56 2.47
C PHE A 752 -0.63 15.18 2.03
N TRP A 753 -1.92 14.92 2.15
CA TRP A 753 -2.54 13.74 1.57
C TRP A 753 -3.99 14.02 1.17
N THR A 754 -4.48 13.23 0.22
CA THR A 754 -5.91 13.17 -0.07
C THR A 754 -6.58 12.16 0.85
N VAL A 755 -7.87 12.39 1.11
CA VAL A 755 -8.72 11.44 1.82
C VAL A 755 -9.95 11.14 0.97
N GLU A 756 -10.36 9.88 1.00
CA GLU A 756 -11.62 9.43 0.40
C GLU A 756 -12.60 9.05 1.52
N ILE A 757 -13.91 9.19 1.27
CA ILE A 757 -14.91 8.99 2.32
C ILE A 757 -15.27 7.51 2.45
N GLY A 758 -14.90 6.93 3.59
CA GLY A 758 -15.00 5.52 3.90
C GLY A 758 -16.29 5.13 4.64
N ARG A 759 -16.45 3.82 4.83
CA ARG A 759 -17.45 3.26 5.76
C ARG A 759 -16.95 3.44 7.20
N GLY A 760 -17.89 3.61 8.13
CA GLY A 760 -17.62 3.59 9.57
C GLY A 760 -17.06 2.26 10.07
N LEU A 761 -16.88 2.19 11.38
CA LEU A 761 -16.47 1.01 12.13
C LEU A 761 -17.23 -0.24 11.67
N HIS A 762 -16.49 -1.28 11.30
CA HIS A 762 -17.07 -2.58 11.00
C HIS A 762 -16.05 -3.70 11.24
N GLN A 763 -16.56 -4.89 11.49
CA GLN A 763 -15.75 -6.09 11.43
C GLN A 763 -15.34 -6.31 9.95
N ILE A 764 -14.05 -6.55 9.73
CA ILE A 764 -13.51 -6.90 8.42
C ILE A 764 -13.22 -8.40 8.37
N LEU A 765 -13.24 -8.97 7.16
CA LEU A 765 -12.86 -10.36 6.91
C LEU A 765 -13.67 -11.37 7.74
N ALA A 766 -14.99 -11.30 7.60
CA ALA A 766 -15.94 -12.25 8.22
C ALA A 766 -16.12 -13.52 7.38
#